data_AF-A0A2L2NYK0-F1
#
_entry.id   AF-A0A2L2NYK0-F1
#
_cell.length_a   1.000
_cell.length_b   1.000
_cell.length_c   1.000
_cell.angle_alpha   90.00
_cell.angle_beta   90.00
_cell.angle_gamma   90.00
#
_symmetry.space_group_name_H-M   'P 1'
#
loop_
_entity.id
_entity.type
_entity.pdbx_description
1 polymer ?
#
loop_
_entity_poly.entity_id
_entity_poly.type
_entity_poly.pdbx_seq_one_letter_code
_entity_poly.pdbx_strand_id
1 'polypeptide(L)'
;MNQQHFNAVFNRLTERRREVLLKVLANEKDEAIAKFLHIQKSTVRKHREEICKLFGLNNEFSDERRSKLPELIALFAKYKPELLNQNTSELTQNENYSEEKTISENSDFVGREDAIAHLNKLVNEGGKVILIHAEGGIGKTTLATNWFELQGLEYLELRVGSTSQNLNSLEDWVRVKLRYHFKENPEQDFMTMMEQLKSKLQEQRIGVLIHNLEFALRNGEFRETHNSNYIEILTVLAHQSVQSVTLITSCELLHEPDLIKLKSFQVYWLQELKHKSWGDYFVSHNITIDTNALYEINRAYGGNAFAMSLLSSEILKESQGNLKVYWQDNRDELLRHPTLEKLVQRQFNKLQQDNPQAYKLLCRLGCYRYQYIPVISEKGIFCLLWDEQNERNKLRFIRDLKNRALVKFSSEGYYLYELIRQEAIERLKLTDDWKQSHAKAGIFLSTLISENCKTIITKITCTKVNDTQDQMYLNIQNAEIAIKQELTKQETIALEVVYHSMEFYGVGCFEELRQEQNLLDNVFFQAIRNMIFEYIDCYSNLGIVLYKFALTTHRLGIIDEKEGKPIESKKEFEYCQRSFQVSQDFLQTALVIATRVKEDKLIINVLLSLACCHYYRGISLHELGLFLHQIIKINESKEALEESKVNLKQSLKILNKLSLEQQIKEVKQAIYSLEISEKSCSTFIARFLI
;
A
#
# COMPACT_ATOMS: atom_id res chain seq x y z
N MET A 1 26.88 5.20 33.60
CA MET A 1 27.37 4.56 34.85
C MET A 1 28.90 4.39 34.82
N ASN A 2 29.61 4.50 35.95
CA ASN A 2 31.07 4.28 36.11
C ASN A 2 31.40 2.91 36.78
N GLN A 3 32.68 2.48 36.81
CA GLN A 3 33.12 1.15 37.30
C GLN A 3 32.73 0.86 38.76
N GLN A 4 32.87 1.85 39.65
CA GLN A 4 32.53 1.69 41.07
C GLN A 4 31.03 1.51 41.28
N HIS A 5 30.20 2.29 40.59
CA HIS A 5 28.75 2.16 40.64
C HIS A 5 28.28 0.83 40.04
N PHE A 6 28.89 0.38 38.93
CA PHE A 6 28.61 -0.93 38.32
C PHE A 6 28.85 -2.07 39.31
N ASN A 7 30.03 -2.12 39.94
CA ASN A 7 30.37 -3.19 40.88
C ASN A 7 29.45 -3.18 42.12
N ALA A 8 29.07 -2.01 42.61
CA ALA A 8 28.14 -1.88 43.73
C ALA A 8 26.74 -2.43 43.38
N VAL A 9 26.23 -2.17 42.18
CA VAL A 9 24.94 -2.70 41.70
C VAL A 9 25.03 -4.22 41.48
N PHE A 10 26.08 -4.70 40.81
CA PHE A 10 26.28 -6.13 40.55
C PHE A 10 26.39 -6.97 41.83
N ASN A 11 27.08 -6.46 42.86
CA ASN A 11 27.22 -7.13 44.14
C ASN A 11 25.92 -7.16 44.96
N ARG A 12 24.97 -6.27 44.67
CA ARG A 12 23.64 -6.23 45.32
C ARG A 12 22.58 -7.10 44.64
N LEU A 13 22.92 -7.74 43.51
CA LEU A 13 22.01 -8.71 42.88
C LEU A 13 21.81 -9.91 43.81
N THR A 14 20.55 -10.27 44.05
CA THR A 14 20.20 -11.55 44.68
C THR A 14 20.79 -12.70 43.89
N GLU A 15 21.13 -13.80 44.55
CA GLU A 15 21.65 -15.03 43.94
C GLU A 15 20.84 -15.44 42.72
N ARG A 16 19.50 -15.44 42.85
CA ARG A 16 18.61 -15.82 41.76
C ARG A 16 18.65 -14.91 40.53
N ARG A 17 18.75 -13.59 40.72
CA ARG A 17 18.92 -12.64 39.62
C ARG A 17 20.30 -12.75 38.98
N ARG A 18 21.33 -13.16 39.74
CA ARG A 18 22.68 -13.40 39.23
C ARG A 18 22.71 -14.64 38.33
N GLU A 19 22.03 -15.73 38.71
CA GLU A 19 21.89 -16.92 37.86
C GLU A 19 21.18 -16.60 36.54
N VAL A 20 20.05 -15.88 36.60
CA VAL A 20 19.33 -15.43 35.40
C VAL A 20 20.23 -14.53 34.55
N LEU A 21 20.95 -13.58 35.16
CA LEU A 21 21.87 -12.70 34.45
C LEU A 21 22.96 -13.47 33.70
N LEU A 22 23.63 -14.44 34.33
CA LEU A 22 24.69 -15.22 33.69
C LEU A 22 24.18 -15.99 32.47
N LYS A 23 22.99 -16.57 32.57
CA LYS A 23 22.33 -17.29 31.47
C LYS A 23 21.89 -16.36 30.34
N VAL A 24 21.41 -15.17 30.69
CA VAL A 24 21.07 -14.10 29.73
C VAL A 24 22.32 -13.60 28.99
N LEU A 25 23.44 -13.44 29.70
CA LEU A 25 24.72 -13.04 29.11
C LEU A 25 25.30 -14.14 28.20
N ALA A 26 24.94 -15.41 28.43
CA ALA A 26 25.23 -16.53 27.54
C ALA A 26 24.26 -16.65 26.34
N ASN A 27 23.40 -15.64 26.12
CA ASN A 27 22.42 -15.57 25.02
C ASN A 27 21.37 -16.71 25.03
N GLU A 28 21.08 -17.30 26.20
CA GLU A 28 20.01 -18.28 26.35
C GLU A 28 18.62 -17.60 26.29
N LYS A 29 17.65 -18.23 25.61
CA LYS A 29 16.26 -17.74 25.52
C LYS A 29 15.51 -17.96 26.83
N ASP A 30 14.48 -17.13 27.11
CA ASP A 30 13.69 -17.18 28.35
C ASP A 30 13.17 -18.59 28.67
N GLU A 31 12.80 -19.38 27.66
CA GLU A 31 12.33 -20.77 27.79
C GLU A 31 13.42 -21.71 28.30
N ALA A 32 14.65 -21.57 27.79
CA ALA A 32 15.79 -22.39 28.19
C ALA A 32 16.18 -22.06 29.64
N ILE A 33 16.20 -20.76 29.98
CA ILE A 33 16.49 -20.28 31.35
C ILE A 33 15.42 -20.76 32.32
N ALA A 34 14.14 -20.65 31.95
CA ALA A 34 13.01 -21.11 32.76
C ALA A 34 13.11 -22.61 33.07
N LYS A 35 13.43 -23.41 32.05
CA LYS A 35 13.62 -24.86 32.17
C LYS A 35 14.82 -25.20 33.04
N PHE A 36 15.96 -24.54 32.83
CA PHE A 36 17.20 -24.77 33.58
C PHE A 36 17.08 -24.41 35.07
N LEU A 37 16.41 -23.30 35.35
CA LEU A 37 16.24 -22.81 36.72
C LEU A 37 14.98 -23.36 37.40
N HIS A 38 14.14 -24.16 36.73
CA HIS A 38 12.86 -24.65 37.26
C HIS A 38 11.92 -23.52 37.73
N ILE A 39 11.79 -22.44 36.94
CA ILE A 39 10.88 -21.32 37.20
C ILE A 39 10.01 -21.03 35.99
N GLN A 40 8.93 -20.27 36.16
CA GLN A 40 8.08 -19.88 35.05
C GLN A 40 8.78 -18.84 34.15
N LYS A 41 8.48 -18.90 32.85
CA LYS A 41 8.95 -17.92 31.85
C LYS A 41 8.60 -16.47 32.22
N SER A 42 7.44 -16.25 32.84
CA SER A 42 7.02 -14.95 33.37
C SER A 42 7.96 -14.44 34.47
N THR A 43 8.46 -15.33 35.33
CA THR A 43 9.44 -15.02 36.39
C THR A 43 10.80 -14.65 35.81
N VAL A 44 11.26 -15.34 34.76
CA VAL A 44 12.51 -14.98 34.04
C VAL A 44 12.41 -13.57 33.46
N ARG A 45 11.30 -13.25 32.80
CA ARG A 45 11.05 -11.91 32.25
C ARG A 45 11.06 -10.82 33.32
N LYS A 46 10.41 -11.08 34.47
CA LYS A 46 10.39 -10.15 35.60
C LYS A 46 11.80 -9.93 36.17
N HIS A 47 12.60 -11.00 36.32
CA HIS A 47 13.99 -10.86 36.75
C HIS A 47 14.84 -10.07 35.76
N ARG A 48 14.69 -10.31 34.44
CA ARG A 48 15.38 -9.53 33.40
C ARG A 48 15.04 -8.06 33.48
N GLU A 49 13.76 -7.73 33.64
CA GLU A 49 13.30 -6.35 33.79
C GLU A 49 13.90 -5.67 35.03
N GLU A 50 13.87 -6.35 36.18
CA GLU A 50 14.44 -5.84 37.43
C GLU A 50 15.97 -5.65 37.34
N ILE A 51 16.67 -6.56 36.65
CA ILE A 51 18.11 -6.45 36.40
C ILE A 51 18.39 -5.20 35.55
N CYS A 52 17.68 -5.01 34.44
CA CYS A 52 17.82 -3.81 33.61
C CYS A 52 17.57 -2.53 34.41
N LYS A 53 16.50 -2.49 35.24
CA LYS A 53 16.20 -1.37 36.14
C LYS A 53 17.34 -1.06 37.11
N LEU A 54 17.91 -2.09 37.74
CA LEU A 54 19.02 -1.92 38.69
C LEU A 54 20.28 -1.35 38.02
N PHE A 55 20.51 -1.66 36.74
CA PHE A 55 21.61 -1.11 35.96
C PHE A 55 21.29 0.25 35.30
N GLY A 56 20.16 0.87 35.64
CA GLY A 56 19.74 2.17 35.11
C GLY A 56 19.25 2.13 33.66
N LEU A 57 18.89 0.94 33.16
CA LEU A 57 18.31 0.74 31.83
C LEU A 57 16.78 0.76 31.92
N ASN A 58 16.23 1.91 32.31
CA ASN A 58 14.78 2.11 32.41
C ASN A 58 14.17 2.41 31.04
N ASN A 59 12.90 2.03 30.85
CA ASN A 59 12.09 2.56 29.77
C ASN A 59 11.58 3.93 30.22
N GLU A 60 12.02 5.02 29.57
CA GLU A 60 11.52 6.37 29.87
C GLU A 60 10.06 6.57 29.40
N PHE A 61 9.49 5.60 28.68
CA PHE A 61 8.10 5.58 28.24
C PHE A 61 7.46 4.20 28.49
N SER A 62 6.24 4.15 29.03
CA SER A 62 5.53 2.92 29.40
C SER A 62 5.23 1.98 28.22
N ASP A 63 5.35 2.46 26.98
CA ASP A 63 4.99 1.72 25.76
C ASP A 63 6.21 1.23 24.95
N GLU A 64 7.45 1.47 25.39
CA GLU A 64 8.64 0.91 24.73
C GLU A 64 8.84 -0.57 25.08
N ARG A 65 8.22 -1.47 24.31
CA ARG A 65 8.54 -2.92 24.34
C ARG A 65 9.86 -3.26 23.63
N ARG A 66 10.89 -2.39 23.70
CA ARG A 66 12.21 -2.66 23.13
C ARG A 66 13.03 -3.48 24.13
N SER A 67 13.54 -4.63 23.71
CA SER A 67 14.45 -5.46 24.52
C SER A 67 15.72 -4.68 24.82
N LYS A 68 15.94 -4.27 26.08
CA LYS A 68 17.17 -3.57 26.55
C LYS A 68 18.38 -4.51 26.73
N LEU A 69 18.29 -5.71 26.15
CA LEU A 69 19.31 -6.76 26.26
C LEU A 69 20.64 -6.35 25.60
N PRO A 70 20.68 -5.73 24.41
CA PRO A 70 21.94 -5.28 23.81
C PRO A 70 22.65 -4.24 24.68
N GLU A 71 21.92 -3.31 25.30
CA GLU A 71 22.50 -2.31 26.21
C GLU A 71 23.06 -2.96 27.49
N LEU A 72 22.38 -3.97 28.03
CA LEU A 72 22.86 -4.74 29.18
C LEU A 72 24.14 -5.53 28.83
N ILE A 73 24.19 -6.20 27.67
CA ILE A 73 25.37 -6.93 27.20
C ILE A 73 26.55 -5.96 27.00
N ALA A 74 26.32 -4.81 26.36
CA ALA A 74 27.35 -3.79 26.16
C ALA A 74 27.91 -3.25 27.50
N LEU A 75 27.05 -3.10 28.50
CA LEU A 75 27.44 -2.67 29.84
C LEU A 75 28.35 -3.69 30.54
N PHE A 76 28.05 -4.99 30.41
CA PHE A 76 28.88 -6.07 30.97
C PHE A 76 30.18 -6.28 30.19
N ALA A 77 30.15 -6.14 28.87
CA ALA A 77 31.36 -6.13 28.03
C ALA A 77 32.33 -5.01 28.42
N LYS A 78 31.81 -3.86 28.85
CA LYS A 78 32.61 -2.71 29.27
C LYS A 78 33.25 -2.86 30.66
N TYR A 79 32.56 -3.49 31.61
CA TYR A 79 32.93 -3.41 33.04
C TYR A 79 33.25 -4.75 33.73
N LYS A 80 32.78 -5.89 33.18
CA LYS A 80 33.11 -7.26 33.62
C LYS A 80 33.07 -8.26 32.42
N PRO A 81 33.99 -8.12 31.44
CA PRO A 81 34.01 -8.95 30.24
C PRO A 81 34.28 -10.44 30.53
N GLU A 82 34.90 -10.77 31.66
CA GLU A 82 35.17 -12.15 32.09
C GLU A 82 33.89 -13.00 32.24
N LEU A 83 32.74 -12.38 32.48
CA LEU A 83 31.45 -13.08 32.61
C LEU A 83 30.81 -13.44 31.26
N LEU A 84 31.35 -12.94 30.14
CA LEU A 84 30.87 -13.24 28.79
C LEU A 84 31.58 -14.46 28.17
N ASN A 85 32.75 -14.86 28.70
CA ASN A 85 33.63 -15.89 28.12
C ASN A 85 33.65 -17.24 28.86
N GLN A 86 32.89 -17.40 29.96
CA GLN A 86 33.02 -18.58 30.82
C GLN A 86 32.34 -19.87 30.32
N ASN A 87 31.61 -19.86 29.19
CA ASN A 87 30.81 -21.02 28.76
C ASN A 87 31.17 -21.61 27.39
N THR A 88 32.33 -21.28 26.80
CA THR A 88 32.73 -21.80 25.48
C THR A 88 33.55 -23.10 25.52
N SER A 89 33.84 -23.65 26.71
CA SER A 89 34.86 -24.72 26.87
C SER A 89 34.32 -26.14 27.09
N GLU A 90 33.03 -26.39 26.99
CA GLU A 90 32.48 -27.76 27.06
C GLU A 90 31.47 -27.95 25.94
N LEU A 91 31.93 -28.49 24.81
CA LEU A 91 31.20 -29.28 23.81
C LEU A 91 32.13 -29.47 22.59
N THR A 92 33.18 -30.27 22.77
CA THR A 92 33.86 -30.94 21.66
C THR A 92 33.90 -32.42 21.97
N GLN A 93 33.08 -33.20 21.27
CA GLN A 93 33.48 -34.41 20.54
C GLN A 93 32.24 -35.20 20.06
N ASN A 94 32.40 -35.76 18.86
CA ASN A 94 31.58 -36.74 18.14
C ASN A 94 30.37 -36.18 17.37
N GLU A 95 30.11 -36.54 16.12
CA GLU A 95 30.78 -37.36 15.11
C GLU A 95 30.09 -37.05 13.76
N ASN A 96 30.77 -37.38 12.66
CA ASN A 96 30.38 -37.18 11.27
C ASN A 96 28.94 -37.62 10.93
N TYR A 97 28.18 -36.73 10.28
CA TYR A 97 27.25 -37.09 9.21
C TYR A 97 27.31 -36.02 8.12
N SER A 98 27.78 -36.44 6.96
CA SER A 98 27.62 -35.77 5.67
C SER A 98 26.16 -35.80 5.27
N GLU A 99 25.46 -34.68 5.41
CA GLU A 99 24.20 -34.41 4.73
C GLU A 99 24.22 -32.98 4.19
N GLU A 100 23.83 -32.87 2.92
CA GLU A 100 23.58 -31.62 2.22
C GLU A 100 22.65 -30.75 3.07
N LYS A 101 23.13 -29.57 3.49
CA LYS A 101 22.30 -28.54 4.12
C LYS A 101 21.25 -28.07 3.11
N THR A 102 20.08 -28.70 3.16
CA THR A 102 18.84 -28.04 2.76
C THR A 102 18.67 -26.83 3.67
N ILE A 103 18.72 -25.66 3.07
CA ILE A 103 18.49 -24.38 3.74
C ILE A 103 17.12 -24.47 4.41
N SER A 104 17.09 -24.35 5.74
CA SER A 104 15.89 -24.05 6.50
C SER A 104 15.21 -22.84 5.85
N GLU A 105 14.08 -23.04 5.17
CA GLU A 105 13.28 -21.96 4.57
C GLU A 105 12.91 -20.96 5.67
N ASN A 106 13.61 -19.82 5.71
CA ASN A 106 13.28 -18.75 6.62
C ASN A 106 11.94 -18.15 6.16
N SER A 107 10.85 -18.48 6.86
CA SER A 107 9.49 -18.01 6.53
C SER A 107 9.38 -16.48 6.50
N ASP A 108 10.34 -15.77 7.08
CA ASP A 108 10.36 -14.31 7.16
C ASP A 108 11.12 -13.64 5.99
N PHE A 109 11.74 -14.42 5.09
CA PHE A 109 12.48 -13.92 3.95
C PHE A 109 11.97 -14.53 2.63
N VAL A 110 11.04 -13.82 1.97
CA VAL A 110 10.33 -14.32 0.78
C VAL A 110 10.57 -13.44 -0.46
N GLY A 111 10.59 -14.06 -1.65
CA GLY A 111 10.51 -13.34 -2.93
C GLY A 111 11.74 -12.50 -3.27
N ARG A 112 12.92 -12.93 -2.81
CA ARG A 112 14.19 -12.21 -2.96
C ARG A 112 15.25 -12.99 -3.74
N GLU A 113 14.87 -14.09 -4.38
CA GLU A 113 15.76 -14.98 -5.12
C GLU A 113 16.44 -14.23 -6.29
N ASP A 114 15.64 -13.50 -7.08
CA ASP A 114 16.14 -12.65 -8.17
C ASP A 114 17.10 -11.55 -7.66
N ALA A 115 16.82 -11.00 -6.48
CA ALA A 115 17.64 -9.94 -5.88
C ALA A 115 19.00 -10.48 -5.42
N ILE A 116 19.00 -11.65 -4.77
CA ILE A 116 20.22 -12.35 -4.38
C ILE A 116 21.05 -12.71 -5.61
N ALA A 117 20.42 -13.27 -6.65
CA ALA A 117 21.10 -13.63 -7.90
C ALA A 117 21.75 -12.40 -8.57
N HIS A 118 21.05 -11.26 -8.59
CA HIS A 118 21.60 -10.04 -9.17
C HIS A 118 22.74 -9.45 -8.32
N LEU A 119 22.62 -9.44 -6.98
CA LEU A 119 23.74 -9.03 -6.12
C LEU A 119 24.99 -9.91 -6.34
N ASN A 120 24.81 -11.23 -6.46
CA ASN A 120 25.90 -12.14 -6.79
C ASN A 120 26.54 -11.79 -8.14
N LYS A 121 25.72 -11.50 -9.15
CA LYS A 121 26.20 -11.06 -10.47
C LYS A 121 27.04 -9.79 -10.36
N LEU A 122 26.56 -8.76 -9.68
CA LEU A 122 27.29 -7.49 -9.52
C LEU A 122 28.64 -7.67 -8.81
N VAL A 123 28.68 -8.52 -7.78
CA VAL A 123 29.92 -8.85 -7.08
C VAL A 123 30.89 -9.61 -7.99
N ASN A 124 30.38 -10.59 -8.75
CA ASN A 124 31.18 -11.38 -9.69
C ASN A 124 31.74 -10.54 -10.85
N GLU A 125 31.05 -9.45 -11.23
CA GLU A 125 31.49 -8.48 -12.23
C GLU A 125 32.53 -7.47 -11.68
N GLY A 126 32.93 -7.60 -10.41
CA GLY A 126 33.94 -6.76 -9.77
C GLY A 126 33.37 -5.59 -8.96
N GLY A 127 32.06 -5.58 -8.71
CA GLY A 127 31.44 -4.65 -7.76
C GLY A 127 31.98 -4.86 -6.35
N LYS A 128 32.55 -3.81 -5.77
CA LYS A 128 33.07 -3.78 -4.39
C LYS A 128 32.18 -2.99 -3.46
N VAL A 129 31.52 -1.95 -3.98
CA VAL A 129 30.56 -1.14 -3.26
C VAL A 129 29.25 -1.15 -4.04
N ILE A 130 28.20 -1.70 -3.44
CA ILE A 130 26.89 -1.81 -4.07
C ILE A 130 25.86 -1.03 -3.26
N LEU A 131 25.31 0.02 -3.85
CA LEU A 131 24.19 0.77 -3.31
C LEU A 131 22.88 0.07 -3.62
N ILE A 132 22.26 -0.54 -2.61
CA ILE A 132 20.89 -1.05 -2.66
C ILE A 132 19.94 0.14 -2.47
N HIS A 133 19.30 0.54 -3.55
CA HIS A 133 18.40 1.68 -3.61
C HIS A 133 16.94 1.22 -3.79
N ALA A 134 16.04 1.72 -2.93
CA ALA A 134 14.59 1.52 -2.99
C ALA A 134 13.88 2.39 -1.93
N GLU A 135 12.56 2.43 -1.96
CA GLU A 135 11.73 3.14 -0.99
C GLU A 135 11.94 2.66 0.47
N GLY A 136 11.51 3.48 1.42
CA GLY A 136 11.47 3.10 2.84
C GLY A 136 10.63 1.86 3.07
N GLY A 137 11.13 0.89 3.84
CA GLY A 137 10.37 -0.32 4.21
C GLY A 137 10.38 -1.46 3.19
N ILE A 138 10.96 -1.29 1.98
CA ILE A 138 11.01 -2.36 0.96
C ILE A 138 11.87 -3.57 1.39
N GLY A 139 12.72 -3.46 2.41
CA GLY A 139 13.54 -4.56 2.92
C GLY A 139 15.00 -4.56 2.43
N LYS A 140 15.55 -3.39 2.10
CA LYS A 140 16.96 -3.22 1.67
C LYS A 140 17.96 -3.84 2.66
N THR A 141 17.78 -3.56 3.94
CA THR A 141 18.68 -4.05 5.00
C THR A 141 18.51 -5.53 5.26
N THR A 142 17.28 -6.03 5.22
CA THR A 142 16.99 -7.46 5.29
C THR A 142 17.64 -8.21 4.13
N LEU A 143 17.56 -7.67 2.91
CA LEU A 143 18.25 -8.23 1.75
C LEU A 143 19.78 -8.25 1.94
N ALA A 144 20.38 -7.15 2.38
CA ALA A 144 21.83 -7.05 2.56
C ALA A 144 22.35 -8.05 3.62
N THR A 145 21.65 -8.15 4.75
CA THR A 145 22.01 -9.06 5.84
C THR A 145 21.85 -10.53 5.43
N ASN A 146 20.72 -10.90 4.82
CA ASN A 146 20.51 -12.25 4.29
C ASN A 146 21.53 -12.60 3.20
N TRP A 147 21.93 -11.64 2.36
CA TRP A 147 22.96 -11.86 1.36
C TRP A 147 24.30 -12.24 2.02
N PHE A 148 24.76 -11.50 3.04
CA PHE A 148 25.99 -11.85 3.77
C PHE A 148 25.91 -13.24 4.43
N GLU A 149 24.78 -13.56 5.07
CA GLU A 149 24.55 -14.86 5.68
C GLU A 149 24.59 -16.00 4.65
N LEU A 150 23.93 -15.84 3.50
CA LEU A 150 23.95 -16.81 2.40
C LEU A 150 25.35 -16.98 1.79
N GLN A 151 26.19 -15.93 1.82
CA GLN A 151 27.59 -16.02 1.40
C GLN A 151 28.51 -16.63 2.49
N GLY A 152 28.00 -16.89 3.69
CA GLY A 152 28.81 -17.31 4.84
C GLY A 152 29.84 -16.24 5.25
N LEU A 153 29.54 -14.96 5.02
CA LEU A 153 30.47 -13.86 5.17
C LEU A 153 30.16 -13.06 6.44
N GLU A 154 31.12 -12.99 7.37
CA GLU A 154 31.06 -12.05 8.48
C GLU A 154 31.06 -10.61 7.94
N TYR A 155 30.37 -9.67 8.59
CA TYR A 155 30.34 -8.28 8.15
C TYR A 155 30.44 -7.25 9.28
N LEU A 156 31.03 -6.09 8.95
CA LEU A 156 31.08 -4.91 9.81
C LEU A 156 29.91 -3.99 9.53
N GLU A 157 29.11 -3.67 10.54
CA GLU A 157 27.99 -2.73 10.40
C GLU A 157 28.40 -1.30 10.76
N LEU A 158 28.21 -0.36 9.83
CA LEU A 158 28.20 1.09 10.03
C LEU A 158 26.75 1.58 9.99
N ARG A 159 26.23 2.01 11.15
CA ARG A 159 24.96 2.72 11.23
C ARG A 159 25.24 4.20 11.06
N VAL A 160 24.75 4.82 9.98
CA VAL A 160 25.02 6.24 9.69
C VAL A 160 24.37 7.15 10.74
N GLY A 161 23.14 6.85 11.14
CA GLY A 161 22.37 7.61 12.12
C GLY A 161 20.87 7.45 11.89
N SER A 162 20.07 8.16 12.67
CA SER A 162 18.60 8.22 12.49
C SER A 162 18.10 9.57 11.99
N THR A 163 18.94 10.60 12.02
CA THR A 163 18.65 11.97 11.54
C THR A 163 19.95 12.62 11.07
N SER A 164 19.85 13.68 10.26
CA SER A 164 21.01 14.45 9.80
C SER A 164 21.77 15.20 10.90
N GLN A 165 21.18 15.32 12.10
CA GLN A 165 21.76 15.99 13.27
C GLN A 165 22.43 15.00 14.23
N ASN A 166 22.17 13.71 14.08
CA ASN A 166 22.66 12.64 14.96
C ASN A 166 23.36 11.57 14.12
N LEU A 167 24.40 12.00 13.39
CA LEU A 167 25.24 11.11 12.61
C LEU A 167 26.33 10.54 13.51
N ASN A 168 26.60 9.24 13.34
CA ASN A 168 27.72 8.61 14.02
C ASN A 168 29.04 9.08 13.40
N SER A 169 30.03 9.30 14.26
CA SER A 169 31.39 9.63 13.82
C SER A 169 31.99 8.47 13.03
N LEU A 170 32.26 8.70 11.75
CA LEU A 170 32.90 7.72 10.88
C LEU A 170 34.31 7.38 11.37
N GLU A 171 35.04 8.39 11.82
CA GLU A 171 36.39 8.24 12.36
C GLU A 171 36.39 7.31 13.58
N ASP A 172 35.48 7.55 14.53
CA ASP A 172 35.36 6.68 15.71
C ASP A 172 34.94 5.26 15.34
N TRP A 173 34.07 5.10 14.34
CA TRP A 173 33.69 3.78 13.86
C TRP A 173 34.91 3.02 13.33
N VAL A 174 35.71 3.63 12.45
CA VAL A 174 36.94 3.03 11.91
C VAL A 174 37.90 2.67 13.05
N ARG A 175 38.13 3.61 13.97
CA ARG A 175 39.01 3.43 15.13
C ARG A 175 38.60 2.23 15.99
N VAL A 176 37.29 2.06 16.22
CA VAL A 176 36.72 0.93 16.94
C VAL A 176 36.90 -0.38 16.17
N LYS A 177 36.69 -0.40 14.85
CA LYS A 177 36.86 -1.62 14.05
C LYS A 177 38.32 -2.08 13.99
N LEU A 178 39.25 -1.15 13.74
CA LEU A 178 40.68 -1.43 13.79
C LEU A 178 41.09 -2.01 15.14
N ARG A 179 40.69 -1.38 16.25
CA ARG A 179 41.07 -1.81 17.60
C ARG A 179 40.51 -3.16 18.02
N TYR A 180 39.20 -3.36 17.87
CA TYR A 180 38.53 -4.49 18.51
C TYR A 180 38.29 -5.67 17.57
N HIS A 181 38.07 -5.41 16.27
CA HIS A 181 37.85 -6.47 15.30
C HIS A 181 39.18 -6.94 14.69
N PHE A 182 39.93 -6.01 14.11
CA PHE A 182 41.22 -6.33 13.48
C PHE A 182 42.40 -6.44 14.45
N LYS A 183 42.20 -6.10 15.73
CA LYS A 183 43.22 -6.12 16.80
C LYS A 183 44.47 -5.28 16.48
N GLU A 184 44.26 -4.16 15.79
CA GLU A 184 45.28 -3.19 15.42
C GLU A 184 45.29 -1.99 16.39
N ASN A 185 46.43 -1.31 16.50
CA ASN A 185 46.48 -0.03 17.19
C ASN A 185 46.13 1.09 16.20
N PRO A 186 44.96 1.75 16.33
CA PRO A 186 44.53 2.75 15.37
C PRO A 186 45.35 4.03 15.51
N GLU A 187 45.84 4.54 14.38
CA GLU A 187 46.60 5.78 14.30
C GLU A 187 45.76 7.01 14.64
N GLN A 188 46.40 8.14 14.95
CA GLN A 188 45.67 9.38 15.28
C GLN A 188 45.02 10.00 14.04
N ASP A 189 45.76 10.04 12.92
CA ASP A 189 45.33 10.64 11.66
C ASP A 189 44.35 9.73 10.90
N PHE A 190 43.28 10.33 10.35
CA PHE A 190 42.22 9.59 9.66
C PHE A 190 42.71 8.94 8.37
N MET A 191 43.54 9.62 7.57
CA MET A 191 44.06 9.06 6.31
C MET A 191 44.97 7.87 6.58
N THR A 192 45.75 7.93 7.64
CA THR A 192 46.61 6.81 8.06
C THR A 192 45.77 5.62 8.54
N MET A 193 44.67 5.86 9.27
CA MET A 193 43.71 4.79 9.61
C MET A 193 43.02 4.19 8.38
N MET A 194 42.81 4.96 7.31
CA MET A 194 42.26 4.46 6.04
C MET A 194 43.21 3.48 5.35
N GLU A 195 44.52 3.76 5.36
CA GLU A 195 45.51 2.80 4.87
C GLU A 195 45.61 1.55 5.76
N GLN A 196 45.52 1.68 7.09
CA GLN A 196 45.43 0.52 7.99
C GLN A 196 44.20 -0.34 7.68
N LEU A 197 43.04 0.30 7.50
CA LEU A 197 41.80 -0.39 7.15
C LEU A 197 41.95 -1.10 5.80
N LYS A 198 42.48 -0.42 4.78
CA LYS A 198 42.72 -1.00 3.45
C LYS A 198 43.60 -2.24 3.52
N SER A 199 44.71 -2.19 4.26
CA SER A 199 45.62 -3.33 4.45
C SER A 199 44.88 -4.53 5.06
N LYS A 200 44.02 -4.30 6.07
CA LYS A 200 43.22 -5.39 6.66
C LYS A 200 42.18 -5.97 5.72
N LEU A 201 41.52 -5.11 4.94
CA LEU A 201 40.55 -5.55 3.94
C LEU A 201 41.21 -6.24 2.73
N GLN A 202 42.51 -6.05 2.49
CA GLN A 202 43.28 -6.83 1.52
C GLN A 202 43.61 -8.23 2.03
N GLU A 203 43.80 -8.40 3.34
CA GLU A 203 44.16 -9.68 3.98
C GLU A 203 42.92 -10.57 4.22
N GLN A 204 41.78 -9.96 4.55
CA GLN A 204 40.60 -10.66 5.03
C GLN A 204 39.38 -10.38 4.15
N ARG A 205 38.71 -11.46 3.73
CA ARG A 205 37.39 -11.38 3.07
C ARG A 205 36.32 -11.13 4.13
N ILE A 206 35.83 -9.90 4.21
CA ILE A 206 34.79 -9.47 5.15
C ILE A 206 33.75 -8.59 4.44
N GLY A 207 32.49 -8.67 4.86
CA GLY A 207 31.43 -7.77 4.42
C GLY A 207 31.49 -6.42 5.14
N VAL A 208 30.95 -5.38 4.50
CA VAL A 208 30.68 -4.10 5.17
C VAL A 208 29.24 -3.69 4.86
N LEU A 209 28.44 -3.44 5.89
CA LEU A 209 27.08 -2.94 5.75
C LEU A 209 27.03 -1.48 6.16
N ILE A 210 26.71 -0.59 5.23
CA ILE A 210 26.43 0.82 5.52
C ILE A 210 24.91 1.03 5.52
N HIS A 211 24.36 1.28 6.71
CA HIS A 211 22.92 1.34 6.92
C HIS A 211 22.38 2.77 6.93
N ASN A 212 21.35 3.01 6.12
CA ASN A 212 20.62 4.28 5.93
C ASN A 212 21.52 5.46 5.54
N LEU A 213 22.19 5.35 4.39
CA LEU A 213 23.10 6.39 3.90
C LEU A 213 22.40 7.73 3.68
N GLU A 214 21.09 7.75 3.37
CA GLU A 214 20.32 8.95 3.06
C GLU A 214 20.42 10.05 4.14
N PHE A 215 20.67 9.71 5.41
CA PHE A 215 20.79 10.70 6.47
C PHE A 215 22.08 11.53 6.39
N ALA A 216 23.13 10.99 5.78
CA ALA A 216 24.36 11.72 5.50
C ALA A 216 24.27 12.58 4.23
N LEU A 217 23.21 12.40 3.43
CA LEU A 217 23.05 13.04 2.12
C LEU A 217 22.14 14.28 2.18
N ARG A 218 22.39 15.18 1.24
CA ARG A 218 21.51 16.28 0.84
C ARG A 218 21.49 16.37 -0.68
N ASN A 219 20.40 15.95 -1.31
CA ASN A 219 20.25 15.92 -2.77
C ASN A 219 21.26 14.99 -3.46
N GLY A 220 21.55 13.87 -2.80
CA GLY A 220 22.47 12.83 -3.25
C GLY A 220 23.95 13.11 -3.05
N GLU A 221 24.32 14.24 -2.48
CA GLU A 221 25.70 14.58 -2.11
C GLU A 221 25.86 14.52 -0.58
N PHE A 222 27.05 14.19 -0.09
CA PHE A 222 27.36 14.23 1.33
C PHE A 222 27.32 15.67 1.83
N ARG A 223 26.76 15.83 3.03
CA ARG A 223 26.76 17.13 3.72
C ARG A 223 28.21 17.59 3.94
N GLU A 224 28.49 18.87 3.68
CA GLU A 224 29.85 19.46 3.72
C GLU A 224 30.64 19.10 5.00
N THR A 225 29.97 19.05 6.16
CA THR A 225 30.59 18.73 7.45
C THR A 225 31.16 17.31 7.54
N HIS A 226 30.78 16.41 6.63
CA HIS A 226 31.16 15.00 6.66
C HIS A 226 31.67 14.48 5.31
N ASN A 227 31.70 15.35 4.28
CA ASN A 227 31.89 14.95 2.90
C ASN A 227 33.23 14.20 2.68
N SER A 228 34.35 14.79 3.14
CA SER A 228 35.68 14.21 2.97
C SER A 228 35.81 12.78 3.51
N ASN A 229 35.24 12.51 4.69
CA ASN A 229 35.45 11.24 5.37
C ASN A 229 34.65 10.11 4.72
N TYR A 230 33.42 10.40 4.27
CA TYR A 230 32.61 9.43 3.56
C TYR A 230 33.13 9.12 2.15
N ILE A 231 33.64 10.13 1.43
CA ILE A 231 34.30 9.89 0.14
C ILE A 231 35.52 8.99 0.33
N GLU A 232 36.35 9.27 1.32
CA GLU A 232 37.59 8.51 1.55
C GLU A 232 37.30 7.04 1.90
N ILE A 233 36.41 6.78 2.87
CA ILE A 233 36.11 5.39 3.25
C ILE A 233 35.49 4.62 2.08
N LEU A 234 34.61 5.23 1.30
CA LEU A 234 34.00 4.57 0.15
C LEU A 234 35.01 4.34 -0.97
N THR A 235 35.99 5.22 -1.11
CA THR A 235 37.12 5.04 -2.05
C THR A 235 37.99 3.85 -1.64
N VAL A 236 38.33 3.72 -0.36
CA VAL A 236 39.05 2.54 0.17
C VAL A 236 38.25 1.26 -0.05
N LEU A 237 36.96 1.27 0.31
CA LEU A 237 36.06 0.11 0.16
C LEU A 237 35.83 -0.27 -1.30
N ALA A 238 35.95 0.68 -2.23
CA ALA A 238 35.83 0.46 -3.66
C ALA A 238 37.15 0.01 -4.33
N HIS A 239 38.27 0.02 -3.60
CA HIS A 239 39.58 -0.25 -4.18
C HIS A 239 39.70 -1.71 -4.68
N GLN A 240 40.25 -1.95 -5.87
CA GLN A 240 40.25 -3.29 -6.48
C GLN A 240 41.04 -4.34 -5.69
N SER A 241 42.04 -3.91 -4.91
CA SER A 241 42.86 -4.81 -4.10
C SER A 241 42.13 -5.38 -2.88
N VAL A 242 41.06 -4.76 -2.39
CA VAL A 242 40.40 -5.26 -1.18
C VAL A 242 39.57 -6.49 -1.48
N GLN A 243 39.52 -7.44 -0.56
CA GLN A 243 38.70 -8.64 -0.64
C GLN A 243 37.27 -8.42 -0.12
N SER A 244 37.02 -7.27 0.51
CA SER A 244 35.72 -6.94 1.08
C SER A 244 34.65 -6.63 0.04
N VAL A 245 33.39 -6.87 0.41
CA VAL A 245 32.21 -6.44 -0.33
C VAL A 245 31.38 -5.54 0.58
N THR A 246 31.08 -4.33 0.10
CA THR A 246 30.29 -3.33 0.80
C THR A 246 28.89 -3.27 0.21
N LEU A 247 27.87 -3.48 1.05
CA LEU A 247 26.48 -3.22 0.71
C LEU A 247 26.01 -1.97 1.45
N ILE A 248 25.52 -1.00 0.70
CA ILE A 248 24.95 0.25 1.23
C ILE A 248 23.44 0.18 1.08
N THR A 249 22.70 0.59 2.09
CA THR A 249 21.24 0.73 2.00
C THR A 249 20.85 2.20 2.03
N SER A 250 20.03 2.63 1.08
CA SER A 250 19.55 4.02 1.02
C SER A 250 18.20 4.15 0.32
N CYS A 251 17.39 5.12 0.76
CA CYS A 251 16.23 5.58 -0.02
C CYS A 251 16.59 6.68 -1.03
N GLU A 252 17.80 7.23 -0.94
CA GLU A 252 18.30 8.31 -1.80
C GLU A 252 19.49 7.81 -2.64
N LEU A 253 19.57 8.21 -3.91
CA LEU A 253 20.74 7.91 -4.74
C LEU A 253 21.95 8.76 -4.32
N LEU A 254 23.14 8.18 -4.45
CA LEU A 254 24.41 8.88 -4.29
C LEU A 254 24.88 9.44 -5.64
N HIS A 255 25.15 10.74 -5.70
CA HIS A 255 25.59 11.47 -6.91
C HIS A 255 27.01 12.02 -6.80
N GLU A 256 27.80 11.53 -5.84
CA GLU A 256 29.18 11.96 -5.63
C GLU A 256 30.07 11.66 -6.85
N PRO A 257 30.56 12.69 -7.58
CA PRO A 257 31.25 12.51 -8.86
C PRO A 257 32.48 11.59 -8.79
N ASP A 258 33.19 11.60 -7.65
CA ASP A 258 34.42 10.82 -7.48
C ASP A 258 34.14 9.35 -7.21
N LEU A 259 32.96 9.04 -6.64
CA LEU A 259 32.55 7.66 -6.35
C LEU A 259 31.81 7.02 -7.53
N ILE A 260 30.91 7.75 -8.20
CA ILE A 260 30.10 7.20 -9.30
C ILE A 260 30.92 6.83 -10.55
N LYS A 261 32.13 7.39 -10.69
CA LYS A 261 33.06 7.06 -11.78
C LYS A 261 33.82 5.74 -11.53
N LEU A 262 33.82 5.25 -10.29
CA LEU A 262 34.51 4.01 -9.94
C LEU A 262 33.72 2.83 -10.51
N LYS A 263 34.36 2.02 -11.38
CA LYS A 263 33.73 0.81 -11.94
C LYS A 263 33.31 -0.20 -10.86
N SER A 264 33.96 -0.18 -9.70
CA SER A 264 33.65 -1.00 -8.54
C SER A 264 32.46 -0.49 -7.72
N PHE A 265 31.98 0.72 -7.99
CA PHE A 265 30.75 1.26 -7.41
C PHE A 265 29.57 0.93 -8.32
N GLN A 266 28.57 0.21 -7.78
CA GLN A 266 27.40 -0.25 -8.53
C GLN A 266 26.13 0.14 -7.79
N VAL A 267 25.03 0.32 -8.53
CA VAL A 267 23.70 0.60 -7.97
C VAL A 267 22.78 -0.56 -8.28
N TYR A 268 22.16 -1.13 -7.25
CA TYR A 268 21.14 -2.15 -7.37
C TYR A 268 19.77 -1.59 -6.96
N TRP A 269 18.84 -1.60 -7.90
CA TRP A 269 17.47 -1.11 -7.72
C TRP A 269 16.59 -2.24 -7.19
N LEU A 270 16.34 -2.25 -5.88
CA LEU A 270 15.54 -3.29 -5.26
C LEU A 270 14.06 -3.09 -5.63
N GLN A 271 13.48 -4.14 -6.22
CA GLN A 271 12.07 -4.18 -6.59
C GLN A 271 11.18 -4.53 -5.39
N GLU A 272 9.92 -4.14 -5.49
CA GLU A 272 8.89 -4.45 -4.51
C GLU A 272 8.58 -5.94 -4.46
N LEU A 273 7.94 -6.38 -3.37
CA LEU A 273 7.46 -7.76 -3.29
C LEU A 273 6.20 -7.93 -4.14
N LYS A 274 6.21 -8.97 -4.97
CA LYS A 274 5.06 -9.37 -5.79
C LYS A 274 3.93 -9.86 -4.86
N HIS A 275 2.68 -9.72 -5.31
CA HIS A 275 1.51 -10.25 -4.59
C HIS A 275 1.65 -11.73 -4.23
N LYS A 276 2.30 -12.55 -5.08
CA LYS A 276 2.59 -13.96 -4.77
C LYS A 276 3.42 -14.10 -3.50
N SER A 277 4.48 -13.32 -3.34
CA SER A 277 5.35 -13.34 -2.15
C SER A 277 4.60 -12.92 -0.89
N TRP A 278 3.69 -11.95 -1.01
CA TRP A 278 2.79 -11.60 0.10
C TRP A 278 1.86 -12.77 0.45
N GLY A 279 1.34 -13.46 -0.56
CA GLY A 279 0.53 -14.65 -0.37
C GLY A 279 1.29 -15.75 0.37
N ASP A 280 2.48 -16.10 -0.12
CA ASP A 280 3.34 -17.13 0.50
C ASP A 280 3.64 -16.79 1.97
N TYR A 281 3.97 -15.51 2.25
CA TYR A 281 4.21 -15.01 3.60
C TYR A 281 2.96 -15.07 4.49
N PHE A 282 1.80 -14.65 4.00
CA PHE A 282 0.56 -14.68 4.77
C PHE A 282 0.12 -16.12 5.07
N VAL A 283 0.25 -17.05 4.12
CA VAL A 283 -0.02 -18.47 4.37
C VAL A 283 0.89 -19.02 5.46
N SER A 284 2.20 -18.73 5.40
CA SER A 284 3.15 -19.21 6.42
C SER A 284 2.87 -18.63 7.82
N HIS A 285 2.11 -17.53 7.89
CA HIS A 285 1.69 -16.86 9.12
C HIS A 285 0.23 -17.16 9.52
N ASN A 286 -0.37 -18.22 8.98
CA ASN A 286 -1.75 -18.65 9.29
C ASN A 286 -2.84 -17.62 8.95
N ILE A 287 -2.65 -16.84 7.88
CA ILE A 287 -3.65 -15.91 7.36
C ILE A 287 -4.37 -16.57 6.18
N THR A 288 -5.70 -16.56 6.23
CA THR A 288 -6.58 -16.98 5.14
C THR A 288 -6.64 -15.90 4.08
N ILE A 289 -6.31 -16.27 2.84
CA ILE A 289 -6.19 -15.35 1.71
C ILE A 289 -7.47 -15.33 0.87
N ASP A 290 -7.88 -14.13 0.49
CA ASP A 290 -8.78 -13.88 -0.65
C ASP A 290 -7.94 -13.23 -1.77
N THR A 291 -8.02 -13.77 -2.99
CA THR A 291 -7.16 -13.35 -4.11
C THR A 291 -7.34 -11.88 -4.49
N ASN A 292 -8.58 -11.38 -4.46
CA ASN A 292 -8.87 -9.99 -4.81
C ASN A 292 -8.38 -9.05 -3.70
N ALA A 293 -8.67 -9.38 -2.44
CA ALA A 293 -8.17 -8.61 -1.30
C ALA A 293 -6.64 -8.58 -1.24
N LEU A 294 -5.97 -9.70 -1.56
CA LEU A 294 -4.51 -9.77 -1.64
C LEU A 294 -3.94 -8.85 -2.72
N TYR A 295 -4.57 -8.82 -3.89
CA TYR A 295 -4.15 -7.94 -4.97
C TYR A 295 -4.32 -6.47 -4.59
N GLU A 296 -5.48 -6.11 -4.04
CA GLU A 296 -5.80 -4.74 -3.63
C GLU A 296 -4.87 -4.24 -2.51
N ILE A 297 -4.67 -5.03 -1.46
CA ILE A 297 -3.79 -4.65 -0.34
C ILE A 297 -2.32 -4.57 -0.78
N ASN A 298 -1.83 -5.51 -1.59
CA ASN A 298 -0.46 -5.46 -2.11
C ASN A 298 -0.24 -4.21 -2.97
N ARG A 299 -1.22 -3.83 -3.79
CA ARG A 299 -1.19 -2.62 -4.62
C ARG A 299 -1.24 -1.34 -3.76
N ALA A 300 -2.11 -1.28 -2.76
CA ALA A 300 -2.27 -0.10 -1.90
C ALA A 300 -0.99 0.24 -1.13
N TYR A 301 -0.30 -0.79 -0.63
CA TYR A 301 0.97 -0.67 0.09
C TYR A 301 2.21 -0.77 -0.81
N GLY A 302 2.06 -0.84 -2.14
CA GLY A 302 3.17 -0.87 -3.09
C GLY A 302 4.16 -2.03 -2.86
N GLY A 303 3.67 -3.22 -2.48
CA GLY A 303 4.51 -4.38 -2.21
C GLY A 303 5.56 -4.18 -1.11
N ASN A 304 5.30 -3.26 -0.18
CA ASN A 304 6.22 -2.90 0.91
C ASN A 304 6.37 -4.02 1.95
N ALA A 305 7.57 -4.58 2.07
CA ALA A 305 7.85 -5.70 2.98
C ALA A 305 7.60 -5.35 4.46
N PHE A 306 7.89 -4.12 4.87
CA PHE A 306 7.64 -3.68 6.23
C PHE A 306 6.14 -3.60 6.53
N ALA A 307 5.36 -3.02 5.60
CA ALA A 307 3.90 -3.02 5.70
C ALA A 307 3.35 -4.45 5.77
N MET A 308 3.78 -5.35 4.89
CA MET A 308 3.39 -6.77 4.90
C MET A 308 3.57 -7.41 6.28
N SER A 309 4.73 -7.20 6.91
CA SER A 309 5.03 -7.76 8.23
C SER A 309 4.16 -7.19 9.35
N LEU A 310 3.87 -5.87 9.31
CA LEU A 310 3.01 -5.22 10.29
C LEU A 310 1.56 -5.70 10.15
N LEU A 311 1.06 -5.70 8.92
CA LEU A 311 -0.30 -6.12 8.59
C LEU A 311 -0.55 -7.57 8.99
N SER A 312 0.43 -8.47 8.83
CA SER A 312 0.26 -9.86 9.26
C SER A 312 -0.16 -9.97 10.72
N SER A 313 0.48 -9.19 11.61
CA SER A 313 0.14 -9.19 13.03
C SER A 313 -1.24 -8.59 13.31
N GLU A 314 -1.65 -7.56 12.56
CA GLU A 314 -2.96 -6.91 12.71
C GLU A 314 -4.09 -7.78 12.17
N ILE A 315 -3.92 -8.41 11.01
CA ILE A 315 -4.90 -9.32 10.42
C ILE A 315 -5.21 -10.46 11.39
N LEU A 316 -4.19 -11.06 12.00
CA LEU A 316 -4.37 -12.10 13.02
C LEU A 316 -5.15 -11.60 14.23
N LYS A 317 -4.86 -10.38 14.70
CA LYS A 317 -5.45 -9.82 15.93
C LYS A 317 -6.88 -9.29 15.73
N GLU A 318 -7.12 -8.57 14.64
CA GLU A 318 -8.34 -7.79 14.43
C GLU A 318 -9.39 -8.55 13.58
N SER A 319 -8.94 -9.48 12.74
CA SER A 319 -9.82 -10.23 11.81
C SER A 319 -9.69 -11.75 11.93
N GLN A 320 -9.08 -12.24 13.01
CA GLN A 320 -8.86 -13.68 13.25
C GLN A 320 -8.15 -14.39 12.09
N GLY A 321 -7.26 -13.68 11.40
CA GLY A 321 -6.54 -14.22 10.25
C GLY A 321 -7.30 -14.15 8.92
N ASN A 322 -8.43 -13.45 8.81
CA ASN A 322 -9.18 -13.32 7.55
C ASN A 322 -8.82 -12.03 6.79
N LEU A 323 -8.02 -12.16 5.73
CA LEU A 323 -7.56 -11.01 4.93
C LEU A 323 -8.70 -10.18 4.33
N LYS A 324 -9.77 -10.83 3.87
CA LYS A 324 -10.90 -10.16 3.22
C LYS A 324 -11.63 -9.25 4.20
N VAL A 325 -11.91 -9.76 5.40
CA VAL A 325 -12.59 -9.00 6.46
C VAL A 325 -11.72 -7.82 6.88
N TYR A 326 -10.42 -8.07 7.15
CA TYR A 326 -9.50 -6.99 7.49
C TYR A 326 -9.48 -5.89 6.43
N TRP A 327 -9.37 -6.26 5.15
CA TRP A 327 -9.29 -5.28 4.08
C TRP A 327 -10.59 -4.49 3.92
N GLN A 328 -11.75 -5.12 4.07
CA GLN A 328 -13.05 -4.44 4.04
C GLN A 328 -13.17 -3.35 5.12
N ASP A 329 -12.62 -3.61 6.31
CA ASP A 329 -12.74 -2.71 7.46
C ASP A 329 -11.68 -1.59 7.48
N ASN A 330 -10.54 -1.77 6.79
CA ASN A 330 -9.36 -0.90 6.96
C ASN A 330 -8.84 -0.23 5.67
N ARG A 331 -9.39 -0.52 4.49
CA ARG A 331 -8.88 -0.02 3.20
C ARG A 331 -8.80 1.50 3.06
N ASP A 332 -9.58 2.25 3.83
CA ASP A 332 -9.66 3.70 3.75
C ASP A 332 -8.63 4.42 4.66
N GLU A 333 -7.94 3.69 5.55
CA GLU A 333 -6.99 4.25 6.53
C GLU A 333 -5.64 3.50 6.53
N LEU A 334 -4.87 3.60 5.43
CA LEU A 334 -3.63 2.81 5.26
C LEU A 334 -2.51 3.18 6.24
N LEU A 335 -2.49 4.43 6.72
CA LEU A 335 -1.50 4.95 7.66
C LEU A 335 -1.89 4.79 9.14
N ARG A 336 -2.93 3.99 9.44
CA ARG A 336 -3.39 3.76 10.82
C ARG A 336 -2.30 3.21 11.75
N HIS A 337 -1.37 2.40 11.24
CA HIS A 337 -0.28 1.85 12.06
C HIS A 337 0.79 2.93 12.33
N PRO A 338 1.02 3.37 13.60
CA PRO A 338 1.88 4.52 13.91
C PRO A 338 3.33 4.38 13.44
N THR A 339 3.85 3.15 13.40
CA THR A 339 5.22 2.91 12.90
C THR A 339 5.34 3.10 11.39
N LEU A 340 4.30 2.74 10.62
CA LEU A 340 4.30 2.93 9.16
C LEU A 340 4.09 4.42 8.84
N GLU A 341 3.18 5.07 9.55
CA GLU A 341 2.98 6.52 9.50
C GLU A 341 4.29 7.28 9.72
N LYS A 342 5.00 7.00 10.82
CA LYS A 342 6.30 7.62 11.13
C LYS A 342 7.36 7.35 10.06
N LEU A 343 7.34 6.18 9.41
CA LEU A 343 8.28 5.85 8.34
C LEU A 343 8.06 6.76 7.12
N VAL A 344 6.80 6.98 6.73
CA VAL A 344 6.43 7.86 5.61
C VAL A 344 6.70 9.32 5.97
N GLN A 345 6.23 9.78 7.14
CA GLN A 345 6.43 11.15 7.64
C GLN A 345 7.89 11.56 7.68
N ARG A 346 8.80 10.65 8.08
CA ARG A 346 10.25 10.93 8.10
C ARG A 346 10.80 11.30 6.73
N GLN A 347 10.34 10.63 5.67
CA GLN A 347 10.81 10.92 4.31
C GLN A 347 10.29 12.27 3.83
N PHE A 348 9.03 12.60 4.10
CA PHE A 348 8.47 13.92 3.81
C PHE A 348 9.17 15.03 4.59
N ASN A 349 9.43 14.83 5.89
CA ASN A 349 10.10 15.82 6.73
C ASN A 349 11.53 16.08 6.24
N LYS A 350 12.27 15.04 5.85
CA LYS A 350 13.60 15.19 5.26
C LYS A 350 13.53 15.94 3.93
N LEU A 351 12.59 15.59 3.05
CA LEU A 351 12.40 16.28 1.77
C LEU A 351 12.08 17.77 1.97
N GLN A 352 11.19 18.09 2.91
CA GLN A 352 10.83 19.47 3.25
C GLN A 352 12.04 20.30 3.67
N GLN A 353 12.96 19.70 4.45
CA GLN A 353 14.19 20.35 4.89
C GLN A 353 15.21 20.50 3.75
N ASP A 354 15.39 19.45 2.93
CA ASP A 354 16.44 19.42 1.92
C ASP A 354 16.06 20.18 0.64
N ASN A 355 14.81 20.05 0.19
CA ASN A 355 14.26 20.68 -1.00
C ASN A 355 12.76 21.03 -0.83
N PRO A 356 12.43 22.23 -0.31
CA PRO A 356 11.06 22.67 -0.08
C PRO A 356 10.16 22.68 -1.33
N GLN A 357 10.73 22.91 -2.53
CA GLN A 357 9.96 22.96 -3.77
C GLN A 357 9.56 21.56 -4.26
N ALA A 358 10.47 20.60 -4.20
CA ALA A 358 10.14 19.20 -4.45
C ALA A 358 9.13 18.66 -3.41
N TYR A 359 9.25 19.09 -2.14
CA TYR A 359 8.26 18.79 -1.11
C TYR A 359 6.85 19.31 -1.48
N LYS A 360 6.74 20.58 -1.88
CA LYS A 360 5.46 21.14 -2.33
C LYS A 360 4.90 20.33 -3.50
N LEU A 361 5.73 19.98 -4.48
CA LEU A 361 5.32 19.15 -5.60
C LEU A 361 4.77 17.79 -5.14
N LEU A 362 5.45 17.11 -4.21
CA LEU A 362 5.00 15.84 -3.68
C LEU A 362 3.63 15.94 -3.00
N CYS A 363 3.41 16.98 -2.17
CA CYS A 363 2.11 17.23 -1.56
C CYS A 363 1.03 17.48 -2.62
N ARG A 364 1.32 18.33 -3.62
CA ARG A 364 0.39 18.67 -4.71
C ARG A 364 0.05 17.45 -5.56
N LEU A 365 0.98 16.52 -5.79
CA LEU A 365 0.73 15.25 -6.49
C LEU A 365 -0.30 14.36 -5.77
N GLY A 366 -0.56 14.59 -4.48
CA GLY A 366 -1.61 13.91 -3.72
C GLY A 366 -3.03 14.20 -4.22
N CYS A 367 -3.26 15.32 -4.91
CA CYS A 367 -4.59 15.66 -5.42
C CYS A 367 -5.09 14.71 -6.53
N TYR A 368 -4.20 14.06 -7.27
CA TYR A 368 -4.56 13.06 -8.27
C TYR A 368 -5.02 11.75 -7.61
N ARG A 369 -6.00 11.07 -8.24
CA ARG A 369 -6.53 9.77 -7.79
C ARG A 369 -5.98 8.63 -8.66
N TYR A 370 -4.86 8.04 -8.24
CA TYR A 370 -4.15 7.01 -9.01
C TYR A 370 -4.90 5.67 -9.12
N GLN A 371 -5.98 5.48 -8.37
CA GLN A 371 -6.92 4.38 -8.59
C GLN A 371 -7.72 4.53 -9.89
N TYR A 372 -7.91 5.76 -10.38
CA TYR A 372 -8.72 6.06 -11.58
C TYR A 372 -7.86 6.52 -12.75
N ILE A 373 -6.83 7.33 -12.50
CA ILE A 373 -5.83 7.70 -13.49
C ILE A 373 -4.49 7.12 -13.02
N PRO A 374 -4.15 5.88 -13.42
CA PRO A 374 -3.02 5.15 -12.85
C PRO A 374 -1.68 5.84 -13.03
N VAL A 375 -1.54 6.66 -14.08
CA VAL A 375 -0.30 7.31 -14.45
C VAL A 375 -0.58 8.72 -14.99
N ILE A 376 0.22 9.70 -14.54
CA ILE A 376 0.16 11.10 -14.93
C ILE A 376 1.36 11.43 -15.81
N SER A 377 1.14 12.11 -16.94
CA SER A 377 2.23 12.51 -17.83
C SER A 377 3.06 13.65 -17.23
N GLU A 378 4.25 13.89 -17.79
CA GLU A 378 5.12 15.01 -17.36
C GLU A 378 4.41 16.37 -17.40
N LYS A 379 3.59 16.61 -18.44
CA LYS A 379 2.77 17.82 -18.55
C LYS A 379 1.76 17.96 -17.40
N GLY A 380 1.20 16.84 -16.95
CA GLY A 380 0.32 16.80 -15.79
C GLY A 380 1.07 17.16 -14.50
N ILE A 381 2.29 16.68 -14.33
CA ILE A 381 3.11 17.10 -13.17
C ILE A 381 3.47 18.60 -13.27
N PHE A 382 3.87 19.07 -14.46
CA PHE A 382 4.28 20.46 -14.65
C PHE A 382 3.17 21.46 -14.34
N CYS A 383 1.90 21.09 -14.54
CA CYS A 383 0.78 21.97 -14.21
C CYS A 383 0.68 22.25 -12.69
N LEU A 384 1.18 21.34 -11.85
CA LEU A 384 1.26 21.48 -10.39
C LEU A 384 2.47 22.32 -9.92
N LEU A 385 3.34 22.72 -10.84
CA LEU A 385 4.46 23.63 -10.59
C LEU A 385 4.15 25.02 -11.16
N TRP A 386 2.93 25.51 -10.94
CA TRP A 386 2.44 26.79 -11.50
C TRP A 386 3.23 28.00 -11.02
N ASP A 387 3.91 27.88 -9.87
CA ASP A 387 4.75 28.88 -9.22
C ASP A 387 6.23 28.80 -9.65
N GLU A 388 6.60 27.83 -10.48
CA GLU A 388 7.93 27.72 -11.09
C GLU A 388 7.84 27.97 -12.60
N GLN A 389 8.58 28.95 -13.11
CA GLN A 389 8.59 29.28 -14.53
C GLN A 389 9.72 28.57 -15.28
N ASN A 390 10.76 28.14 -14.58
CA ASN A 390 11.93 27.51 -15.17
C ASN A 390 11.70 26.01 -15.36
N GLU A 391 11.53 25.59 -16.60
CA GLU A 391 11.35 24.18 -17.00
C GLU A 391 12.50 23.27 -16.52
N ARG A 392 13.74 23.76 -16.45
CA ARG A 392 14.87 22.96 -15.91
C ARG A 392 14.72 22.72 -14.41
N ASN A 393 14.21 23.69 -13.66
CA ASN A 393 13.91 23.52 -12.24
C ASN A 393 12.78 22.51 -12.04
N LYS A 394 11.72 22.56 -12.87
CA LYS A 394 10.63 21.58 -12.82
C LYS A 394 11.15 20.15 -13.00
N LEU A 395 11.95 19.94 -14.04
CA LEU A 395 12.59 18.64 -14.29
C LEU A 395 13.49 18.21 -13.14
N ARG A 396 14.22 19.15 -12.51
CA ARG A 396 15.04 18.87 -11.34
C ARG A 396 14.19 18.41 -10.16
N PHE A 397 13.07 19.07 -9.86
CA PHE A 397 12.19 18.67 -8.75
C PHE A 397 11.61 17.27 -8.94
N ILE A 398 11.18 16.93 -10.16
CA ILE A 398 10.72 15.57 -10.47
C ILE A 398 11.85 14.55 -10.29
N ARG A 399 13.05 14.86 -10.78
CA ARG A 399 14.22 14.00 -10.62
C ARG A 399 14.57 13.79 -9.15
N ASP A 400 14.47 14.82 -8.32
CA ASP A 400 14.75 14.73 -6.89
C ASP A 400 13.76 13.79 -6.19
N LEU A 401 12.46 13.85 -6.54
CA LEU A 401 11.45 12.92 -6.02
C LEU A 401 11.72 11.47 -6.45
N LYS A 402 12.10 11.26 -7.71
CA LYS A 402 12.48 9.94 -8.24
C LYS A 402 13.73 9.40 -7.55
N ASN A 403 14.76 10.23 -7.37
CA ASN A 403 16.02 9.86 -6.75
C ASN A 403 15.88 9.52 -5.26
N ARG A 404 14.79 9.96 -4.62
CA ARG A 404 14.42 9.63 -3.24
C ARG A 404 13.39 8.50 -3.16
N ALA A 405 13.03 7.92 -4.31
CA ALA A 405 12.01 6.89 -4.45
C ALA A 405 10.66 7.26 -3.79
N LEU A 406 10.28 8.55 -3.89
CA LEU A 406 8.99 9.07 -3.39
C LEU A 406 7.93 9.17 -4.49
N VAL A 407 8.36 9.11 -5.75
CA VAL A 407 7.50 9.07 -6.93
C VAL A 407 7.96 7.92 -7.82
N LYS A 408 7.00 7.13 -8.30
CA LYS A 408 7.24 6.08 -9.28
C LYS A 408 7.08 6.59 -10.70
N PHE A 409 7.70 5.87 -11.62
CA PHE A 409 7.62 6.16 -13.04
C PHE A 409 7.59 4.88 -13.86
N SER A 410 6.93 4.95 -15.00
CA SER A 410 6.92 3.94 -16.06
C SER A 410 7.20 4.63 -17.40
N SER A 411 7.16 3.87 -18.50
CA SER A 411 7.18 4.46 -19.85
C SER A 411 5.98 5.38 -20.13
N GLU A 412 4.90 5.23 -19.37
CA GLU A 412 3.64 5.96 -19.58
C GLU A 412 3.54 7.25 -18.74
N GLY A 413 4.42 7.44 -17.76
CA GLY A 413 4.46 8.62 -16.89
C GLY A 413 4.75 8.28 -15.43
N TYR A 414 4.10 9.01 -14.51
CA TYR A 414 4.42 9.03 -13.08
C TYR A 414 3.22 8.70 -12.20
N TYR A 415 3.48 8.13 -11.02
CA TYR A 415 2.43 7.82 -10.05
C TYR A 415 2.93 7.79 -8.60
N LEU A 416 1.99 7.87 -7.66
CA LEU A 416 2.23 7.64 -6.23
C LEU A 416 1.58 6.33 -5.79
N TYR A 417 2.20 5.62 -4.85
CA TYR A 417 1.47 4.62 -4.09
C TYR A 417 0.46 5.28 -3.16
N GLU A 418 -0.64 4.57 -2.88
CA GLU A 418 -1.74 5.11 -2.06
C GLU A 418 -1.25 5.52 -0.67
N LEU A 419 -0.32 4.76 -0.10
CA LEU A 419 0.34 5.09 1.18
C LEU A 419 1.05 6.47 1.17
N ILE A 420 1.79 6.79 0.11
CA ILE A 420 2.48 8.09 -0.04
C ILE A 420 1.48 9.20 -0.36
N ARG A 421 0.49 8.89 -1.19
CA ARG A 421 -0.58 9.80 -1.58
C ARG A 421 -1.40 10.24 -0.37
N GLN A 422 -1.72 9.34 0.55
CA GLN A 422 -2.50 9.67 1.75
C GLN A 422 -1.78 10.71 2.63
N GLU A 423 -0.48 10.52 2.90
CA GLU A 423 0.33 11.53 3.62
C GLU A 423 0.42 12.86 2.84
N ALA A 424 0.57 12.78 1.51
CA ALA A 424 0.62 13.97 0.66
C ALA A 424 -0.68 14.80 0.74
N ILE A 425 -1.84 14.14 0.76
CA ILE A 425 -3.16 14.78 0.91
C ILE A 425 -3.27 15.47 2.27
N GLU A 426 -2.94 14.76 3.35
CA GLU A 426 -3.04 15.33 4.70
C GLU A 426 -2.16 16.57 4.85
N ARG A 427 -0.95 16.57 4.27
CA ARG A 427 -0.10 17.77 4.24
C ARG A 427 -0.60 18.85 3.31
N LEU A 428 -1.17 18.51 2.16
CA LEU A 428 -1.69 19.48 1.19
C LEU A 428 -2.89 20.24 1.76
N LYS A 429 -3.80 19.56 2.47
CA LYS A 429 -4.97 20.16 3.14
C LYS A 429 -4.58 21.23 4.17
N LEU A 430 -3.38 21.14 4.73
CA LEU A 430 -2.83 22.13 5.68
C LEU A 430 -2.24 23.37 5.00
N THR A 431 -2.32 23.47 3.68
CA THR A 431 -1.74 24.57 2.89
C THR A 431 -2.79 25.27 2.04
N ASP A 432 -2.52 26.51 1.65
CA ASP A 432 -3.36 27.25 0.69
C ASP A 432 -3.30 26.67 -0.74
N ASP A 433 -2.41 25.69 -0.98
CA ASP A 433 -2.23 25.06 -2.29
C ASP A 433 -3.34 24.04 -2.63
N TRP A 434 -4.22 23.63 -1.69
CA TRP A 434 -5.27 22.63 -1.94
C TRP A 434 -6.15 23.00 -3.15
N LYS A 435 -6.84 24.13 -3.08
CA LYS A 435 -7.73 24.59 -4.15
C LYS A 435 -6.98 24.77 -5.47
N GLN A 436 -5.80 25.39 -5.42
CA GLN A 436 -5.01 25.66 -6.61
C GLN A 436 -4.51 24.37 -7.28
N SER A 437 -4.14 23.35 -6.50
CA SER A 437 -3.74 22.04 -7.03
C SER A 437 -4.90 21.38 -7.77
N HIS A 438 -6.10 21.39 -7.18
CA HIS A 438 -7.30 20.87 -7.83
C HIS A 438 -7.67 21.66 -9.09
N ALA A 439 -7.56 22.99 -9.07
CA ALA A 439 -7.78 23.82 -10.26
C ALA A 439 -6.82 23.45 -11.40
N LYS A 440 -5.51 23.34 -11.11
CA LYS A 440 -4.48 23.02 -12.10
C LYS A 440 -4.62 21.61 -12.64
N ALA A 441 -4.86 20.63 -11.77
CA ALA A 441 -5.14 19.26 -12.16
C ALA A 441 -6.39 19.15 -13.03
N GLY A 442 -7.49 19.79 -12.65
CA GLY A 442 -8.73 19.83 -13.42
C GLY A 442 -8.55 20.46 -14.81
N ILE A 443 -7.83 21.59 -14.90
CA ILE A 443 -7.49 22.24 -16.19
C ILE A 443 -6.61 21.34 -17.06
N PHE A 444 -5.63 20.65 -16.48
CA PHE A 444 -4.81 19.73 -17.25
C PHE A 444 -5.65 18.57 -17.80
N LEU A 445 -6.45 17.94 -16.95
CA LEU A 445 -7.29 16.80 -17.31
C LEU A 445 -8.35 17.19 -18.35
N SER A 446 -8.91 18.39 -18.28
CA SER A 446 -9.85 18.88 -19.30
C SER A 446 -9.23 18.95 -20.68
N THR A 447 -7.93 19.28 -20.80
CA THR A 447 -7.24 19.28 -22.10
C THR A 447 -7.10 17.91 -22.73
N LEU A 448 -7.29 16.83 -21.96
CA LEU A 448 -7.23 15.46 -22.45
C LEU A 448 -8.58 14.96 -22.99
N ILE A 449 -9.65 15.72 -22.77
CA ILE A 449 -10.99 15.44 -23.27
C ILE A 449 -11.10 16.00 -24.69
N SER A 450 -11.46 15.15 -25.66
CA SER A 450 -11.70 15.61 -27.03
C SER A 450 -13.04 16.33 -27.15
N GLU A 451 -13.11 17.43 -27.92
CA GLU A 451 -14.37 18.15 -28.22
C GLU A 451 -15.43 17.25 -28.88
N ASN A 452 -15.01 16.18 -29.57
CA ASN A 452 -15.89 15.20 -30.20
C ASN A 452 -16.14 14.00 -29.27
N CYS A 453 -16.94 14.19 -28.23
CA CYS A 453 -17.41 13.09 -27.38
C CYS A 453 -18.46 12.25 -28.11
N LYS A 454 -18.00 11.44 -29.08
CA LYS A 454 -18.77 10.31 -29.63
C LYS A 454 -18.53 9.11 -28.72
N THR A 455 -19.35 9.01 -27.69
CA THR A 455 -19.16 8.11 -26.55
C THR A 455 -20.20 7.01 -26.49
N ILE A 456 -19.78 5.85 -25.96
CA ILE A 456 -20.50 4.57 -25.74
C ILE A 456 -21.13 3.92 -26.99
N ILE A 457 -21.76 4.68 -27.88
CA ILE A 457 -22.34 4.18 -29.14
C ILE A 457 -21.31 3.42 -29.98
N THR A 458 -20.03 3.80 -29.89
CA THR A 458 -18.91 3.11 -30.56
C THR A 458 -18.53 1.77 -29.92
N LYS A 459 -18.89 1.50 -28.64
CA LYS A 459 -18.62 0.21 -27.98
C LYS A 459 -19.56 -0.91 -28.47
N ILE A 460 -20.78 -0.57 -28.88
CA ILE A 460 -21.78 -1.53 -29.35
C ILE A 460 -21.79 -1.49 -30.87
N THR A 461 -21.00 -2.37 -31.48
CA THR A 461 -20.97 -2.50 -32.93
C THR A 461 -22.23 -3.24 -33.39
N CYS A 462 -23.24 -2.53 -33.89
CA CYS A 462 -24.42 -3.17 -34.46
C CYS A 462 -24.15 -3.60 -35.92
N THR A 463 -23.62 -4.80 -36.12
CA THR A 463 -23.57 -5.44 -37.44
C THR A 463 -24.93 -6.01 -37.79
N LYS A 464 -25.44 -5.68 -38.99
CA LYS A 464 -26.74 -6.16 -39.45
C LYS A 464 -26.62 -7.57 -40.02
N VAL A 465 -27.38 -8.52 -39.48
CA VAL A 465 -27.56 -9.89 -40.01
C VAL A 465 -28.97 -10.04 -40.56
N ASN A 466 -29.15 -10.97 -41.50
CA ASN A 466 -30.43 -11.14 -42.20
C ASN A 466 -31.50 -11.84 -41.34
N ASP A 467 -31.07 -12.63 -40.35
CA ASP A 467 -31.96 -13.33 -39.42
C ASP A 467 -32.16 -12.53 -38.12
N THR A 468 -33.41 -12.47 -37.66
CA THR A 468 -33.80 -11.63 -36.51
C THR A 468 -33.29 -12.22 -35.19
N GLN A 469 -33.22 -13.55 -35.09
CA GLN A 469 -32.73 -14.26 -33.91
C GLN A 469 -31.20 -14.18 -33.85
N ASP A 470 -30.50 -14.35 -34.97
CA ASP A 470 -29.05 -14.16 -35.06
C ASP A 470 -28.63 -12.73 -34.73
N GLN A 471 -29.41 -11.73 -35.18
CA GLN A 471 -29.20 -10.32 -34.81
C GLN A 471 -29.32 -10.11 -33.30
N MET A 472 -30.30 -10.76 -32.68
CA MET A 472 -30.51 -10.73 -31.24
C MET A 472 -29.29 -11.33 -30.50
N TYR A 473 -28.80 -12.51 -30.90
CA TYR A 473 -27.61 -13.11 -30.30
C TYR A 473 -26.37 -12.21 -30.38
N LEU A 474 -26.14 -11.65 -31.56
CA LEU A 474 -25.00 -10.77 -31.81
C LEU A 474 -25.06 -9.50 -30.95
N ASN A 475 -26.24 -8.91 -30.78
CA ASN A 475 -26.42 -7.72 -29.95
C ASN A 475 -26.08 -7.97 -28.47
N ILE A 476 -26.47 -9.12 -27.89
CA ILE A 476 -26.11 -9.46 -26.51
C ILE A 476 -24.61 -9.73 -26.39
N GLN A 477 -24.03 -10.46 -27.35
CA GLN A 477 -22.59 -10.70 -27.35
C GLN A 477 -21.80 -9.39 -27.41
N ASN A 478 -22.23 -8.44 -28.25
CA ASN A 478 -21.62 -7.13 -28.34
C ASN A 478 -21.80 -6.32 -27.05
N ALA A 479 -22.97 -6.44 -26.39
CA ALA A 479 -23.22 -5.83 -25.10
C ALA A 479 -22.33 -6.43 -23.98
N GLU A 480 -22.12 -7.75 -23.98
CA GLU A 480 -21.18 -8.45 -23.07
C GLU A 480 -19.73 -7.98 -23.28
N ILE A 481 -19.32 -7.81 -24.53
CA ILE A 481 -17.99 -7.29 -24.87
C ILE A 481 -17.86 -5.84 -24.39
N ALA A 482 -18.89 -5.02 -24.64
CA ALA A 482 -18.90 -3.62 -24.25
C ALA A 482 -18.86 -3.41 -22.73
N ILE A 483 -19.52 -4.28 -21.94
CA ILE A 483 -19.54 -4.15 -20.48
C ILE A 483 -18.30 -4.72 -19.80
N LYS A 484 -17.65 -5.73 -20.40
CA LYS A 484 -16.32 -6.21 -19.98
C LYS A 484 -15.22 -5.15 -20.17
N GLN A 485 -15.44 -4.20 -21.06
CA GLN A 485 -14.62 -3.01 -21.14
C GLN A 485 -15.09 -2.06 -20.04
N GLU A 486 -14.27 -1.88 -19.01
CA GLU A 486 -14.46 -0.89 -17.94
C GLU A 486 -14.75 0.52 -18.51
N LEU A 487 -14.98 1.50 -17.63
CA LEU A 487 -15.07 2.90 -18.05
C LEU A 487 -13.88 3.24 -18.94
N THR A 488 -14.16 3.81 -20.10
CA THR A 488 -13.15 4.29 -21.03
C THR A 488 -12.28 5.33 -20.33
N LYS A 489 -11.09 5.52 -20.90
CA LYS A 489 -10.17 6.58 -20.47
C LYS A 489 -10.85 7.96 -20.47
N GLN A 490 -11.70 8.25 -21.46
CA GLN A 490 -12.43 9.52 -21.57
C GLN A 490 -13.50 9.67 -20.50
N GLU A 491 -14.31 8.63 -20.25
CA GLU A 491 -15.31 8.62 -19.16
C GLU A 491 -14.63 8.84 -17.80
N THR A 492 -13.51 8.17 -17.57
CA THR A 492 -12.76 8.28 -16.30
C THR A 492 -12.17 9.68 -16.12
N ILE A 493 -11.56 10.26 -17.17
CA ILE A 493 -11.02 11.63 -17.12
C ILE A 493 -12.13 12.65 -16.85
N ALA A 494 -13.31 12.52 -17.50
CA ALA A 494 -14.43 13.43 -17.27
C ALA A 494 -14.90 13.42 -15.81
N LEU A 495 -14.96 12.24 -15.18
CA LEU A 495 -15.30 12.10 -13.76
C LEU A 495 -14.23 12.71 -12.84
N GLU A 496 -12.95 12.59 -13.19
CA GLU A 496 -11.89 13.28 -12.45
C GLU A 496 -11.98 14.80 -12.57
N VAL A 497 -12.33 15.35 -13.74
CA VAL A 497 -12.52 16.81 -13.89
C VAL A 497 -13.64 17.33 -12.99
N VAL A 498 -14.75 16.60 -12.87
CA VAL A 498 -15.83 16.94 -11.93
C VAL A 498 -15.35 16.87 -10.49
N TYR A 499 -14.64 15.81 -10.10
CA TYR A 499 -14.06 15.71 -8.76
C TYR A 499 -13.15 16.91 -8.43
N HIS A 500 -12.23 17.27 -9.32
CA HIS A 500 -11.35 18.42 -9.12
C HIS A 500 -12.11 19.75 -9.06
N SER A 501 -13.22 19.86 -9.80
CA SER A 501 -14.08 21.04 -9.73
C SER A 501 -14.80 21.12 -8.38
N MET A 502 -15.36 20.02 -7.89
CA MET A 502 -15.99 19.96 -6.57
C MET A 502 -15.02 20.40 -5.46
N GLU A 503 -13.79 19.87 -5.48
CA GLU A 503 -12.75 20.22 -4.50
C GLU A 503 -12.27 21.68 -4.61
N PHE A 504 -12.27 22.26 -5.82
CA PHE A 504 -11.92 23.67 -6.01
C PHE A 504 -13.00 24.61 -5.44
N TYR A 505 -14.28 24.34 -5.72
CA TYR A 505 -15.40 25.13 -5.21
C TYR A 505 -15.71 24.82 -3.74
N GLY A 506 -15.24 23.69 -3.21
CA GLY A 506 -15.48 23.26 -1.84
C GLY A 506 -16.90 22.72 -1.61
N VAL A 507 -17.47 22.10 -2.65
CA VAL A 507 -18.82 21.52 -2.63
C VAL A 507 -18.76 20.01 -2.46
N GLY A 508 -19.75 19.47 -1.76
CA GLY A 508 -19.80 18.06 -1.38
C GLY A 508 -20.25 17.14 -2.50
N CYS A 509 -21.02 17.65 -3.46
CA CYS A 509 -21.65 16.88 -4.54
C CYS A 509 -21.79 17.67 -5.85
N PHE A 510 -22.14 16.97 -6.93
CA PHE A 510 -22.32 17.58 -8.24
C PHE A 510 -23.55 18.51 -8.31
N GLU A 511 -24.63 18.20 -7.59
CA GLU A 511 -25.83 19.05 -7.48
C GLU A 511 -25.47 20.47 -6.99
N GLU A 512 -24.68 20.58 -5.93
CA GLU A 512 -24.17 21.85 -5.40
C GLU A 512 -23.27 22.55 -6.43
N LEU A 513 -22.36 21.80 -7.08
CA LEU A 513 -21.48 22.35 -8.11
C LEU A 513 -22.26 22.98 -9.27
N ARG A 514 -23.40 22.41 -9.66
CA ARG A 514 -24.24 22.95 -10.74
C ARG A 514 -24.92 24.27 -10.37
N GLN A 515 -25.02 24.59 -9.09
CA GLN A 515 -25.63 25.82 -8.59
C GLN A 515 -24.62 26.98 -8.50
N GLU A 516 -23.32 26.71 -8.69
CA GLU A 516 -22.29 27.73 -8.72
C GLU A 516 -22.48 28.70 -9.89
N GLN A 517 -22.72 29.98 -9.58
CA GLN A 517 -23.02 31.02 -10.58
C GLN A 517 -21.97 31.12 -11.68
N ASN A 518 -20.69 30.95 -11.31
CA ASN A 518 -19.56 31.04 -12.25
C ASN A 518 -19.49 29.85 -13.24
N LEU A 519 -20.21 28.75 -12.98
CA LEU A 519 -20.23 27.56 -13.84
C LEU A 519 -21.47 27.48 -14.73
N LEU A 520 -22.56 28.18 -14.39
CA LEU A 520 -23.81 28.15 -15.14
C LEU A 520 -23.61 28.52 -16.63
N ASP A 521 -22.77 29.52 -16.90
CA ASP A 521 -22.53 30.00 -18.27
C ASP A 521 -21.24 29.42 -18.89
N ASN A 522 -20.53 28.55 -18.17
CA ASN A 522 -19.28 27.97 -18.66
C ASN A 522 -19.56 26.85 -19.67
N VAL A 523 -19.37 27.13 -20.96
CA VAL A 523 -19.62 26.19 -22.07
C VAL A 523 -18.91 24.84 -21.90
N PHE A 524 -17.69 24.86 -21.36
CA PHE A 524 -16.93 23.64 -21.13
C PHE A 524 -17.52 22.80 -20.00
N PHE A 525 -17.90 23.42 -18.88
CA PHE A 525 -18.61 22.75 -17.80
C PHE A 525 -19.96 22.19 -18.27
N GLN A 526 -20.67 22.92 -19.12
CA GLN A 526 -21.91 22.44 -19.74
C GLN A 526 -21.67 21.19 -20.60
N ALA A 527 -20.58 21.15 -21.36
CA ALA A 527 -20.20 19.98 -22.16
C ALA A 527 -19.89 18.76 -21.26
N ILE A 528 -19.11 18.93 -20.18
CA ILE A 528 -18.84 17.85 -19.21
C ILE A 528 -20.13 17.39 -18.54
N ARG A 529 -20.97 18.33 -18.12
CA ARG A 529 -22.25 18.02 -17.48
C ARG A 529 -23.10 17.15 -18.40
N ASN A 530 -23.32 17.60 -19.63
CA ASN A 530 -24.11 16.86 -20.61
C ASN A 530 -23.50 15.48 -20.87
N MET A 531 -22.17 15.39 -20.99
CA MET A 531 -21.46 14.13 -21.15
C MET A 531 -21.72 13.14 -20.01
N ILE A 532 -21.69 13.58 -18.76
CA ILE A 532 -21.94 12.70 -17.59
C ILE A 532 -23.40 12.23 -17.56
N PHE A 533 -24.35 13.11 -17.81
CA PHE A 533 -25.77 12.73 -17.92
C PHE A 533 -25.99 11.76 -19.09
N GLU A 534 -25.38 12.02 -20.25
CA GLU A 534 -25.43 11.14 -21.41
C GLU A 534 -24.84 9.76 -21.11
N TYR A 535 -23.73 9.67 -20.36
CA TYR A 535 -23.19 8.39 -19.91
C TYR A 535 -24.19 7.64 -19.04
N ILE A 536 -24.68 8.28 -17.98
CA ILE A 536 -25.61 7.65 -17.03
C ILE A 536 -26.88 7.20 -17.75
N ASP A 537 -27.45 8.06 -18.60
CA ASP A 537 -28.64 7.74 -19.38
C ASP A 537 -28.37 6.62 -20.39
N CYS A 538 -27.22 6.61 -21.05
CA CYS A 538 -26.87 5.57 -22.01
C CYS A 538 -26.74 4.19 -21.34
N TYR A 539 -25.92 4.09 -20.29
CA TYR A 539 -25.76 2.84 -19.53
C TYR A 539 -27.10 2.39 -18.92
N SER A 540 -27.88 3.32 -18.37
CA SER A 540 -29.19 3.01 -17.77
C SER A 540 -30.20 2.53 -18.79
N ASN A 541 -30.37 3.25 -19.90
CA ASN A 541 -31.32 2.91 -20.94
C ASN A 541 -30.99 1.58 -21.60
N LEU A 542 -29.70 1.32 -21.85
CA LEU A 542 -29.27 0.05 -22.41
C LEU A 542 -29.54 -1.11 -21.44
N GLY A 543 -29.25 -0.93 -20.16
CA GLY A 543 -29.62 -1.89 -19.12
C GLY A 543 -31.13 -2.18 -19.11
N ILE A 544 -31.97 -1.14 -19.15
CA ILE A 544 -33.44 -1.27 -19.17
C ILE A 544 -33.93 -1.97 -20.46
N VAL A 545 -33.36 -1.63 -21.62
CA VAL A 545 -33.73 -2.23 -22.91
C VAL A 545 -33.40 -3.72 -22.91
N LEU A 546 -32.18 -4.08 -22.51
CA LEU A 546 -31.75 -5.47 -22.39
C LEU A 546 -32.62 -6.24 -21.39
N TYR A 547 -32.98 -5.64 -20.26
CA TYR A 547 -33.90 -6.25 -19.30
C TYR A 547 -35.28 -6.55 -19.92
N LYS A 548 -35.93 -5.55 -20.53
CA LYS A 548 -37.25 -5.72 -21.18
C LYS A 548 -37.22 -6.80 -22.25
N PHE A 549 -36.10 -6.87 -22.93
CA PHE A 549 -35.85 -7.81 -23.99
C PHE A 549 -35.62 -9.23 -23.45
N ALA A 550 -34.87 -9.39 -22.35
CA ALA A 550 -34.75 -10.63 -21.59
C ALA A 550 -36.12 -11.16 -21.12
N LEU A 551 -36.99 -10.28 -20.62
CA LEU A 551 -38.36 -10.63 -20.22
C LEU A 551 -39.19 -11.18 -21.39
N THR A 552 -39.07 -10.56 -22.55
CA THR A 552 -39.80 -10.97 -23.76
C THR A 552 -39.33 -12.35 -24.22
N THR A 553 -38.02 -12.54 -24.24
CA THR A 553 -37.37 -13.83 -24.54
C THR A 553 -37.79 -14.92 -23.57
N HIS A 554 -37.81 -14.63 -22.26
CA HIS A 554 -38.25 -15.58 -21.23
C HIS A 554 -39.67 -16.10 -21.49
N ARG A 555 -40.58 -15.19 -21.88
CA ARG A 555 -41.97 -15.53 -22.19
C ARG A 555 -42.06 -16.43 -23.43
N LEU A 556 -41.25 -16.18 -24.45
CA LEU A 556 -41.17 -17.04 -25.64
C LEU A 556 -40.67 -18.43 -25.28
N GLY A 557 -39.59 -18.53 -24.50
CA GLY A 557 -39.07 -19.81 -24.02
C GLY A 557 -40.10 -20.66 -23.27
N ILE A 558 -40.92 -20.03 -22.41
CA ILE A 558 -42.05 -20.68 -21.71
C ILE A 558 -43.13 -21.15 -22.70
N ILE A 559 -43.45 -20.36 -23.73
CA ILE A 559 -44.44 -20.73 -24.73
C ILE A 559 -43.94 -21.93 -25.53
N ASP A 560 -42.71 -21.89 -26.04
CA ASP A 560 -42.10 -22.99 -26.79
C ASP A 560 -42.01 -24.27 -25.94
N GLU A 561 -41.77 -24.15 -24.63
CA GLU A 561 -41.73 -25.29 -23.72
C GLU A 561 -43.13 -25.93 -23.61
N LYS A 562 -44.17 -25.09 -23.49
CA LYS A 562 -45.57 -25.54 -23.48
C LYS A 562 -46.01 -26.14 -24.82
N GLU A 563 -45.46 -25.66 -25.93
CA GLU A 563 -45.71 -26.17 -27.28
C GLU A 563 -44.87 -27.42 -27.63
N GLY A 564 -43.98 -27.88 -26.73
CA GLY A 564 -43.19 -29.08 -26.93
C GLY A 564 -41.95 -28.90 -27.82
N LYS A 565 -41.37 -27.68 -27.86
CA LYS A 565 -40.13 -27.35 -28.60
C LYS A 565 -38.92 -27.15 -27.65
N PRO A 566 -38.44 -28.19 -26.95
CA PRO A 566 -37.50 -28.06 -25.83
C PRO A 566 -36.11 -27.50 -26.21
N ILE A 567 -35.66 -27.70 -27.46
CA ILE A 567 -34.37 -27.20 -27.94
C ILE A 567 -34.41 -25.67 -28.09
N GLU A 568 -35.52 -25.14 -28.60
CA GLU A 568 -35.75 -23.71 -28.76
C GLU A 568 -35.85 -23.05 -27.38
N SER A 569 -36.68 -23.60 -26.48
CA SER A 569 -36.79 -23.14 -25.09
C SER A 569 -35.45 -23.05 -24.36
N LYS A 570 -34.59 -24.08 -24.48
CA LYS A 570 -33.28 -24.09 -23.82
C LYS A 570 -32.39 -22.93 -24.29
N LYS A 571 -32.37 -22.65 -25.60
CA LYS A 571 -31.61 -21.54 -26.18
C LYS A 571 -32.18 -20.19 -25.73
N GLU A 572 -33.50 -20.04 -25.72
CA GLU A 572 -34.18 -18.82 -25.27
C GLU A 572 -33.93 -18.56 -23.77
N PHE A 573 -33.93 -19.59 -22.92
CA PHE A 573 -33.62 -19.44 -21.49
C PHE A 573 -32.16 -19.05 -21.22
N GLU A 574 -31.19 -19.67 -21.90
CA GLU A 574 -29.78 -19.30 -21.79
C GLU A 574 -29.56 -17.83 -22.18
N TYR A 575 -30.19 -17.41 -23.28
CA TYR A 575 -30.10 -16.06 -23.78
C TYR A 575 -30.74 -15.03 -22.85
N CYS A 576 -31.91 -15.35 -22.31
CA CYS A 576 -32.58 -14.57 -21.29
C CYS A 576 -31.68 -14.36 -20.05
N GLN A 577 -31.03 -15.41 -19.56
CA GLN A 577 -30.12 -15.32 -18.40
C GLN A 577 -28.91 -14.41 -18.67
N ARG A 578 -28.30 -14.52 -19.86
CA ARG A 578 -27.20 -13.65 -20.29
C ARG A 578 -27.67 -12.19 -20.39
N SER A 579 -28.82 -11.96 -21.01
CA SER A 579 -29.42 -10.62 -21.15
C SER A 579 -29.69 -9.95 -19.80
N PHE A 580 -30.22 -10.70 -18.83
CA PHE A 580 -30.40 -10.20 -17.47
C PHE A 580 -29.08 -9.84 -16.79
N GLN A 581 -28.05 -10.66 -16.94
CA GLN A 581 -26.75 -10.38 -16.35
C GLN A 581 -26.14 -9.09 -16.92
N VAL A 582 -26.10 -8.99 -18.25
CA VAL A 582 -25.55 -7.82 -18.94
C VAL A 582 -26.32 -6.56 -18.59
N SER A 583 -27.65 -6.65 -18.51
CA SER A 583 -28.51 -5.56 -18.05
C SER A 583 -28.12 -5.05 -16.65
N GLN A 584 -27.89 -5.95 -15.70
CA GLN A 584 -27.45 -5.61 -14.35
C GLN A 584 -26.10 -4.92 -14.38
N ASP A 585 -25.14 -5.45 -15.14
CA ASP A 585 -23.79 -4.89 -15.24
C ASP A 585 -23.81 -3.45 -15.82
N PHE A 586 -24.66 -3.18 -16.83
CA PHE A 586 -24.88 -1.83 -17.37
C PHE A 586 -25.45 -0.87 -16.30
N LEU A 587 -26.46 -1.31 -15.55
CA LEU A 587 -27.06 -0.49 -14.49
C LEU A 587 -26.10 -0.27 -13.32
N GLN A 588 -25.28 -1.27 -12.97
CA GLN A 588 -24.22 -1.11 -11.97
C GLN A 588 -23.17 -0.10 -12.43
N THR A 589 -22.80 -0.11 -13.71
CA THR A 589 -21.88 0.89 -14.28
C THR A 589 -22.47 2.29 -14.21
N ALA A 590 -23.75 2.47 -14.57
CA ALA A 590 -24.45 3.75 -14.41
C ALA A 590 -24.45 4.22 -12.94
N LEU A 591 -24.65 3.30 -12.01
CA LEU A 591 -24.65 3.58 -10.58
C LEU A 591 -23.26 4.01 -10.08
N VAL A 592 -22.19 3.37 -10.56
CA VAL A 592 -20.80 3.75 -10.25
C VAL A 592 -20.54 5.18 -10.72
N ILE A 593 -20.97 5.56 -11.93
CA ILE A 593 -20.81 6.92 -12.45
C ILE A 593 -21.58 7.91 -11.59
N ALA A 594 -22.87 7.66 -11.33
CA ALA A 594 -23.74 8.51 -10.53
C ALA A 594 -23.21 8.70 -9.08
N THR A 595 -22.68 7.63 -8.49
CA THR A 595 -22.08 7.66 -7.15
C THR A 595 -20.79 8.46 -7.12
N ARG A 596 -19.94 8.36 -8.16
CA ARG A 596 -18.68 9.12 -8.22
C ARG A 596 -18.89 10.62 -8.31
N VAL A 597 -19.98 11.06 -8.95
CA VAL A 597 -20.38 12.48 -9.00
C VAL A 597 -21.27 12.87 -7.82
N LYS A 598 -21.65 11.91 -6.96
CA LYS A 598 -22.52 12.12 -5.80
C LYS A 598 -23.85 12.80 -6.16
N GLU A 599 -24.47 12.38 -7.26
CA GLU A 599 -25.74 12.96 -7.72
C GLU A 599 -26.92 12.11 -7.25
N ASP A 600 -27.49 12.45 -6.08
CA ASP A 600 -28.51 11.64 -5.39
C ASP A 600 -29.69 11.28 -6.30
N LYS A 601 -30.23 12.25 -7.05
CA LYS A 601 -31.36 11.99 -7.94
C LYS A 601 -31.05 10.93 -9.01
N LEU A 602 -29.83 10.93 -9.56
CA LEU A 602 -29.41 9.93 -10.54
C LEU A 602 -29.17 8.58 -9.87
N ILE A 603 -28.53 8.57 -8.70
CA ILE A 603 -28.33 7.36 -7.89
C ILE A 603 -29.67 6.68 -7.65
N ILE A 604 -30.68 7.42 -7.18
CA ILE A 604 -32.04 6.92 -6.93
C ILE A 604 -32.65 6.34 -8.19
N ASN A 605 -32.62 7.06 -9.31
CA ASN A 605 -33.20 6.59 -10.58
C ASN A 605 -32.56 5.28 -11.09
N VAL A 606 -31.24 5.17 -10.98
CA VAL A 606 -30.52 3.95 -11.37
C VAL A 606 -30.84 2.79 -10.42
N LEU A 607 -30.87 3.06 -9.11
CA LEU A 607 -31.24 2.05 -8.11
C LEU A 607 -32.66 1.50 -8.32
N LEU A 608 -33.62 2.37 -8.65
CA LEU A 608 -34.98 1.95 -9.00
C LEU A 608 -35.01 1.03 -10.23
N SER A 609 -34.21 1.37 -11.25
CA SER A 609 -34.10 0.57 -12.47
C SER A 609 -33.46 -0.79 -12.19
N LEU A 610 -32.41 -0.82 -11.37
CA LEU A 610 -31.73 -2.05 -10.95
C LEU A 610 -32.62 -2.93 -10.06
N ALA A 611 -33.38 -2.33 -9.15
CA ALA A 611 -34.39 -3.02 -8.34
C ALA A 611 -35.46 -3.70 -9.19
N CYS A 612 -35.94 -3.02 -10.25
CA CYS A 612 -36.87 -3.61 -11.20
C CYS A 612 -36.28 -4.82 -11.93
N CYS A 613 -34.96 -4.85 -12.14
CA CYS A 613 -34.26 -5.95 -12.79
C CYS A 613 -34.08 -7.18 -11.88
N HIS A 614 -33.82 -6.99 -10.60
CA HIS A 614 -33.64 -8.09 -9.64
C HIS A 614 -34.95 -8.85 -9.32
N TYR A 615 -36.09 -8.16 -9.37
CA TYR A 615 -37.41 -8.74 -9.05
C TYR A 615 -37.76 -9.98 -9.89
N TYR A 616 -37.32 -10.05 -11.15
CA TYR A 616 -37.69 -11.14 -12.07
C TYR A 616 -36.82 -12.40 -11.95
N ARG A 617 -35.71 -12.37 -11.20
CA ARG A 617 -34.88 -13.56 -10.92
C ARG A 617 -35.39 -14.39 -9.74
N GLY A 618 -36.53 -14.01 -9.14
CA GLY A 618 -37.04 -14.65 -7.92
C GLY A 618 -36.22 -14.32 -6.67
N ILE A 619 -35.34 -13.30 -6.75
CA ILE A 619 -34.65 -12.75 -5.60
C ILE A 619 -35.70 -12.14 -4.69
N SER A 620 -35.70 -12.56 -3.42
CA SER A 620 -36.69 -12.08 -2.47
C SER A 620 -36.56 -10.57 -2.27
N LEU A 621 -37.67 -9.86 -2.03
CA LEU A 621 -37.64 -8.44 -1.65
C LEU A 621 -36.75 -8.17 -0.43
N HIS A 622 -36.52 -9.20 0.38
CA HIS A 622 -35.58 -9.20 1.50
C HIS A 622 -34.13 -9.07 1.04
N GLU A 623 -33.70 -9.84 0.03
CA GLU A 623 -32.35 -9.73 -0.56
C GLU A 623 -32.17 -8.42 -1.32
N LEU A 624 -33.20 -7.93 -2.01
CA LEU A 624 -33.19 -6.59 -2.61
C LEU A 624 -33.08 -5.49 -1.55
N GLY A 625 -33.77 -5.65 -0.41
CA GLY A 625 -33.68 -4.76 0.73
C GLY A 625 -32.30 -4.77 1.39
N LEU A 626 -31.67 -5.95 1.53
CA LEU A 626 -30.30 -6.10 2.04
C LEU A 626 -29.27 -5.50 1.09
N PHE A 627 -29.46 -5.66 -0.22
CA PHE A 627 -28.60 -5.07 -1.25
C PHE A 627 -28.69 -3.54 -1.26
N LEU A 628 -29.90 -2.98 -1.25
CA LEU A 628 -30.12 -1.54 -1.11
C LEU A 628 -29.56 -1.01 0.22
N HIS A 629 -29.73 -1.76 1.30
CA HIS A 629 -29.18 -1.42 2.62
C HIS A 629 -27.64 -1.40 2.62
N GLN A 630 -26.97 -2.38 2.00
CA GLN A 630 -25.50 -2.40 1.89
C GLN A 630 -24.96 -1.25 1.05
N ILE A 631 -25.61 -0.90 -0.07
CA ILE A 631 -25.20 0.23 -0.92
C ILE A 631 -25.40 1.57 -0.22
N ILE A 632 -26.50 1.72 0.51
CA ILE A 632 -26.82 2.96 1.23
C ILE A 632 -25.95 3.12 2.48
N LYS A 633 -25.58 2.02 3.15
CA LYS A 633 -24.60 2.01 4.25
C LYS A 633 -23.21 2.48 3.80
N ILE A 634 -22.85 2.30 2.53
CA ILE A 634 -21.59 2.80 1.94
C ILE A 634 -21.64 4.32 1.69
N ASN A 635 -22.83 4.94 1.57
CA ASN A 635 -22.99 6.33 1.11
C ASN A 635 -23.49 7.32 2.18
N GLU A 636 -23.54 6.96 3.47
CA GLU A 636 -23.85 7.80 4.64
C GLU A 636 -25.08 8.76 4.60
N SER A 637 -25.91 8.78 3.55
CA SER A 637 -27.07 9.68 3.46
C SER A 637 -28.37 8.99 3.89
N LYS A 638 -28.72 9.17 5.16
CA LYS A 638 -29.99 8.71 5.76
C LYS A 638 -31.21 9.41 5.14
N GLU A 639 -31.03 10.62 4.62
CA GLU A 639 -32.07 11.40 3.96
C GLU A 639 -32.35 10.92 2.53
N ALA A 640 -31.32 10.55 1.76
CA ALA A 640 -31.50 9.96 0.43
C ALA A 640 -32.27 8.61 0.48
N LEU A 641 -32.12 7.85 1.57
CA LEU A 641 -32.92 6.65 1.82
C LEU A 641 -34.40 6.97 2.03
N GLU A 642 -34.72 8.00 2.83
CA GLU A 642 -36.10 8.42 3.07
C GLU A 642 -36.74 9.05 1.83
N GLU A 643 -35.98 9.80 1.06
CA GLU A 643 -36.41 10.35 -0.22
C GLU A 643 -36.66 9.25 -1.26
N SER A 644 -35.78 8.24 -1.34
CA SER A 644 -35.99 7.04 -2.18
C SER A 644 -37.26 6.28 -1.80
N LYS A 645 -37.57 6.16 -0.50
CA LYS A 645 -38.81 5.54 -0.01
C LYS A 645 -40.05 6.33 -0.42
N VAL A 646 -40.00 7.66 -0.33
CA VAL A 646 -41.08 8.55 -0.76
C VAL A 646 -41.30 8.45 -2.27
N ASN A 647 -40.21 8.43 -3.05
CA ASN A 647 -40.24 8.29 -4.51
C ASN A 647 -40.78 6.92 -4.95
N LEU A 648 -40.38 5.83 -4.30
CA LEU A 648 -40.94 4.49 -4.54
C LEU A 648 -42.45 4.43 -4.24
N LYS A 649 -42.90 5.06 -3.14
CA LYS A 649 -44.33 5.17 -2.81
C LYS A 649 -45.11 5.99 -3.83
N GLN A 650 -44.51 7.03 -4.40
CA GLN A 650 -45.11 7.82 -5.49
C GLN A 650 -45.16 7.06 -6.82
N SER A 651 -44.07 6.38 -7.21
CA SER A 651 -44.04 5.50 -8.38
C SER A 651 -45.10 4.41 -8.29
N LEU A 652 -45.40 3.92 -7.09
CA LEU A 652 -46.49 2.99 -6.83
C LEU A 652 -47.89 3.58 -7.06
N LYS A 653 -48.11 4.83 -6.65
CA LYS A 653 -49.37 5.56 -6.92
C LYS A 653 -49.58 5.75 -8.43
N ILE A 654 -48.51 5.91 -9.19
CA ILE A 654 -48.54 6.02 -10.66
C ILE A 654 -48.81 4.65 -11.29
N LEU A 655 -48.14 3.59 -10.83
CA LEU A 655 -48.37 2.21 -11.30
C LEU A 655 -49.80 1.71 -11.02
N ASN A 656 -50.40 2.11 -9.90
CA ASN A 656 -51.81 1.82 -9.58
C ASN A 656 -52.82 2.47 -10.53
N LYS A 657 -52.41 3.45 -11.35
CA LYS A 657 -53.27 4.08 -12.36
C LYS A 657 -53.18 3.42 -13.75
N LEU A 658 -52.23 2.53 -13.98
CA LEU A 658 -52.07 1.78 -15.23
C LEU A 658 -52.74 0.41 -15.04
N SER A 659 -53.76 0.07 -15.84
CA SER A 659 -54.58 -1.13 -15.64
C SER A 659 -53.83 -2.44 -15.99
N LEU A 660 -52.90 -2.84 -15.14
CA LEU A 660 -52.23 -4.14 -15.15
C LEU A 660 -52.48 -4.81 -13.78
N GLU A 661 -53.68 -5.37 -13.62
CA GLU A 661 -54.19 -5.90 -12.35
C GLU A 661 -53.30 -6.98 -11.72
N GLN A 662 -52.59 -7.77 -12.52
CA GLN A 662 -51.69 -8.83 -12.04
C GLN A 662 -50.43 -8.26 -11.36
N GLN A 663 -49.78 -7.26 -11.97
CA GLN A 663 -48.55 -6.64 -11.45
C GLN A 663 -48.84 -5.73 -10.26
N ILE A 664 -50.01 -5.08 -10.23
CA ILE A 664 -50.50 -4.32 -9.07
C ILE A 664 -50.73 -5.24 -7.86
N LYS A 665 -51.24 -6.45 -8.07
CA LYS A 665 -51.52 -7.41 -7.00
C LYS A 665 -50.22 -7.95 -6.38
N GLU A 666 -49.22 -8.27 -7.20
CA GLU A 666 -47.91 -8.77 -6.77
C GLU A 666 -47.06 -7.69 -6.08
N VAL A 667 -47.11 -6.44 -6.55
CA VAL A 667 -46.46 -5.29 -5.89
C VAL A 667 -47.17 -4.88 -4.59
N LYS A 668 -48.51 -5.00 -4.52
CA LYS A 668 -49.25 -4.84 -3.26
C LYS A 668 -48.90 -5.92 -2.24
N GLN A 669 -48.68 -7.17 -2.68
CA GLN A 669 -48.24 -8.28 -1.84
C GLN A 669 -46.79 -8.11 -1.35
N ALA A 670 -45.92 -7.55 -2.19
CA ALA A 670 -44.55 -7.16 -1.87
C ALA A 670 -44.49 -6.07 -0.78
N ILE A 671 -45.32 -5.04 -0.89
CA ILE A 671 -45.45 -3.98 0.12
C ILE A 671 -46.06 -4.51 1.40
N TYR A 672 -47.13 -5.31 1.31
CA TYR A 672 -47.76 -5.93 2.48
C TYR A 672 -46.77 -6.82 3.25
N SER A 673 -45.85 -7.50 2.55
CA SER A 673 -44.77 -8.28 3.16
C SER A 673 -43.68 -7.42 3.81
N LEU A 674 -43.37 -6.25 3.24
CA LEU A 674 -42.47 -5.25 3.84
C LEU A 674 -43.10 -4.56 5.07
N GLU A 675 -44.40 -4.27 5.04
CA GLU A 675 -45.21 -3.76 6.18
C GLU A 675 -45.36 -4.82 7.31
N ILE A 676 -45.40 -6.11 6.98
CA ILE A 676 -45.33 -7.21 7.97
C ILE A 676 -43.92 -7.30 8.59
N SER A 677 -42.87 -6.96 7.83
CA SER A 677 -41.50 -6.85 8.37
C SER A 677 -41.31 -5.61 9.25
N GLU A 678 -42.02 -4.50 8.95
CA GLU A 678 -42.16 -3.35 9.85
C GLU A 678 -42.82 -3.79 11.16
N LYS A 679 -43.91 -4.56 11.13
CA LYS A 679 -44.57 -5.07 12.35
C LYS A 679 -43.67 -6.00 13.19
N SER A 680 -42.77 -6.75 12.54
CA SER A 680 -41.79 -7.61 13.21
C SER A 680 -40.59 -6.82 13.76
N CYS A 681 -40.12 -5.78 13.07
CA CYS A 681 -39.07 -4.87 13.54
C CYS A 681 -39.57 -3.87 14.60
N SER A 682 -40.82 -3.42 14.54
CA SER A 682 -41.50 -2.64 15.59
C SER A 682 -41.66 -3.48 16.86
N THR A 683 -41.89 -4.80 16.74
CA THR A 683 -41.94 -5.72 17.89
C THR A 683 -40.55 -6.02 18.46
N PHE A 684 -39.49 -5.93 17.65
CA PHE A 684 -38.09 -6.09 18.10
C PHE A 684 -37.53 -4.82 18.74
N ILE A 685 -37.82 -3.63 18.20
CA ILE A 685 -37.42 -2.34 18.78
C ILE A 685 -38.21 -2.05 20.08
N ALA A 686 -39.50 -2.42 20.14
CA ALA A 686 -40.28 -2.32 21.38
C ALA A 686 -39.84 -3.31 22.48
N ARG A 687 -39.08 -4.36 22.15
CA ARG A 687 -38.44 -5.28 23.13
C ARG A 687 -37.01 -4.89 23.51
N PHE A 688 -36.38 -3.97 22.77
CA PHE A 688 -35.05 -3.43 23.09
C PHE A 688 -35.10 -2.05 23.78
N LEU A 689 -36.30 -1.47 23.91
CA LEU A 689 -36.58 -0.25 24.67
C LEU A 689 -37.49 -0.53 25.89
N ILE A 690 -37.27 -1.67 26.56
CA ILE A 690 -37.59 -1.87 27.98
C ILE A 690 -36.29 -1.82 28.76
#